data_AF-A0A9C7CA94-F1
#
_entry.id   AF-A0A9C7CA94-F1
#
_cell.length_a   1.000
_cell.length_b   1.000
_cell.length_c   1.000
_cell.angle_alpha   90.00
_cell.angle_beta   90.00
_cell.angle_gamma   90.00
#
_symmetry.space_group_name_H-M   'P 1'
#
loop_
_entity.id
_entity.type
_entity.pdbx_description
1 polymer ?
#
loop_
_entity_poly.entity_id
_entity_poly.type
_entity_poly.pdbx_seq_one_letter_code
_entity_poly.pdbx_strand_id
1 'polypeptide(L)'
;MQFSESWLRQYVNPSLDSDALGHAMTMAGLEVEEQHSVAPAFTKIVIAQILSAEQHPDADRLRVCKVDAGTGQELQIVCGAPNARAGIKIPCAMVGAELPPAEAGGKPFLIKVGKLRGVESQGMLCSGRELGLGDDHEGILELPEDAPVGKDIREYLNLDDQIFVIKLTPNKADCLSLMGMAREVSAITGAALCAPKWTPPAVTIEDKRKVTVESKELCGRFAGRVIRGVNPQAKTPEWIVQRLTRAGQRSISVLVDLSNYVMLEMGQPTHVFDIDKLNGDINVRWAIAGETLELLNGQTVTLQGPDSAGKMQEAGVVADQNGPVALAGIMGGNHCAVTDDTKNIYVEAAYWLPSAIQGRARRFNFSTDAAHRFERGVDPQNTVNCLEYLSALIIEVCGGQAGPVDDQVLNVPERKPVKMRLARAEKVIGIPLTSEVVADVFKRLGFEFKQEGDAFVVTPPSYRFDIEIEEDLIEEVARMYGFENIPDQPPVASLKMSAKAEAKRGVHLLRQRLALQGYQEAVNFGFTDLESEQRLAGAQEQDLIKVLNPIANQYGVMRSNLWGGLLANLKANLNRGAGRVRLFETGRVFKRDPNVQEEAGKVAGFHQPQKIGGLAYGSFVPEQWANATRAVDFFDVKGDLERVLDPLHFVTEAAQHPALHPGRSAQAILKVGKNNVAIGWIGELHPGLQQAYELPQAPVLFELDLEPIRELGLPVPEELSKFPAVQRDLALVVKQSVSAQSLLDVMAASKQNFVRNIELFDEFKPKAGSTSMADDEKSLAFRVTLLNPNETLQDPQIDAVMAALLAAVEKKCAARLR
;
A
#
# COMPACT_ATOMS: atom_id res chain seq x y z
N MET A 1 9.16 -8.64 12.44
CA MET A 1 10.14 -9.04 13.47
C MET A 1 10.78 -10.34 13.04
N GLN A 2 12.08 -10.50 13.20
CA GLN A 2 12.79 -11.73 12.84
C GLN A 2 13.44 -12.34 14.08
N PHE A 3 13.40 -13.67 14.21
CA PHE A 3 14.09 -14.41 15.26
C PHE A 3 14.38 -15.85 14.84
N SER A 4 15.29 -16.49 15.58
CA SER A 4 15.62 -17.90 15.43
C SER A 4 14.65 -18.80 16.20
N GLU A 5 14.23 -19.90 15.59
CA GLU A 5 13.37 -20.91 16.20
C GLU A 5 14.04 -21.54 17.43
N SER A 6 15.32 -21.89 17.34
CA SER A 6 16.04 -22.47 18.47
C SER A 6 16.07 -21.53 19.69
N TRP A 7 16.14 -20.21 19.47
CA TRP A 7 16.06 -19.22 20.55
C TRP A 7 14.66 -19.18 21.17
N LEU A 8 13.59 -19.18 20.36
CA LEU A 8 12.21 -19.28 20.84
C LEU A 8 12.01 -20.56 21.68
N ARG A 9 12.55 -21.69 21.20
CA ARG A 9 12.42 -23.01 21.85
C ARG A 9 13.09 -23.11 23.21
N GLN A 10 13.98 -22.18 23.57
CA GLN A 10 14.51 -22.11 24.93
C GLN A 10 13.47 -21.64 25.95
N TYR A 11 12.51 -20.83 25.49
CA TYR A 11 11.43 -20.31 26.33
C TYR A 11 10.16 -21.14 26.22
N VAL A 12 9.89 -21.74 25.06
CA VAL A 12 8.73 -22.59 24.84
C VAL A 12 9.01 -23.64 23.77
N ASN A 13 9.02 -24.92 24.13
CA ASN A 13 9.36 -26.00 23.21
C ASN A 13 8.18 -26.96 22.97
N PRO A 14 7.22 -26.60 22.10
CA PRO A 14 6.12 -27.49 21.76
C PRO A 14 6.61 -28.68 20.93
N SER A 15 5.91 -29.81 21.02
CA SER A 15 6.16 -31.01 20.20
C SER A 15 5.60 -30.85 18.78
N LEU A 16 5.98 -29.77 18.11
CA LEU A 16 5.65 -29.44 16.72
C LEU A 16 6.97 -29.32 15.94
N ASP A 17 6.95 -29.67 14.66
CA ASP A 17 8.05 -29.30 13.75
C ASP A 17 7.96 -27.81 13.38
N SER A 18 8.94 -27.31 12.62
CA SER A 18 9.03 -25.90 12.24
C SER A 18 7.81 -25.43 11.44
N ASP A 19 7.34 -26.24 10.48
CA ASP A 19 6.22 -25.88 9.61
C ASP A 19 4.90 -25.84 10.39
N ALA A 20 4.65 -26.82 11.26
CA ALA A 20 3.47 -26.84 12.10
C ALA A 20 3.49 -25.70 13.14
N LEU A 21 4.66 -25.34 13.67
CA LEU A 21 4.79 -24.18 14.55
C LEU A 21 4.48 -22.88 13.80
N GLY A 22 5.05 -22.70 12.60
CA GLY A 22 4.79 -21.55 11.75
C GLY A 22 3.31 -21.40 11.38
N HIS A 23 2.67 -22.53 11.04
CA HIS A 23 1.24 -22.59 10.76
C HIS A 23 0.40 -22.21 11.99
N ALA A 24 0.68 -22.79 13.16
CA ALA A 24 -0.05 -22.51 14.39
C ALA A 24 0.05 -21.03 14.82
N MET A 25 1.23 -20.42 14.70
CA MET A 25 1.41 -18.98 14.94
C MET A 25 0.57 -18.14 13.98
N THR A 26 0.60 -18.46 12.69
CA THR A 26 -0.16 -17.74 11.65
C THR A 26 -1.66 -17.81 11.90
N MET A 27 -2.19 -19.00 12.21
CA MET A 27 -3.62 -19.21 12.49
C MET A 27 -4.10 -18.51 13.77
N ALA A 28 -3.18 -18.19 14.69
CA ALA A 28 -3.46 -17.45 15.91
C ALA A 28 -3.29 -15.93 15.78
N GLY A 29 -3.02 -15.41 14.56
CA GLY A 29 -2.88 -13.98 14.28
C GLY A 29 -1.43 -13.46 14.24
N LEU A 30 -0.43 -14.34 14.28
CA LEU A 30 1.00 -14.02 14.16
C LEU A 30 1.51 -14.49 12.80
N GLU A 31 1.17 -13.74 11.74
CA GLU A 31 1.48 -14.10 10.35
C GLU A 31 2.98 -14.30 10.15
N VAL A 32 3.37 -15.54 9.81
CA VAL A 32 4.73 -15.88 9.36
C VAL A 32 4.83 -15.48 7.89
N GLU A 33 5.50 -14.36 7.61
CA GLU A 33 5.72 -13.85 6.26
C GLU A 33 6.78 -14.66 5.52
N GLU A 34 7.85 -15.05 6.24
CA GLU A 34 8.91 -15.88 5.71
C GLU A 34 9.42 -16.87 6.76
N GLN A 35 9.79 -18.07 6.30
CA GLN A 35 10.47 -19.10 7.07
C GLN A 35 11.62 -19.63 6.22
N HIS A 36 12.85 -19.50 6.72
CA HIS A 36 14.04 -19.96 5.99
C HIS A 36 15.13 -20.47 6.93
N SER A 37 15.99 -21.36 6.42
CA SER A 37 17.06 -21.97 7.22
C SER A 37 18.22 -21.00 7.44
N VAL A 38 18.87 -21.09 8.61
CA VAL A 38 20.05 -20.27 8.97
C VAL A 38 21.20 -20.47 7.98
N ALA A 39 21.39 -21.69 7.48
CA ALA A 39 22.39 -22.00 6.48
C ALA A 39 21.79 -22.86 5.35
N PRO A 40 22.26 -22.67 4.09
CA PRO A 40 21.91 -23.56 2.99
C PRO A 40 22.28 -25.02 3.28
N ALA A 41 21.67 -25.96 2.55
CA ALA A 41 21.99 -27.37 2.66
C ALA A 41 23.43 -27.65 2.15
N PHE A 42 24.23 -28.33 2.98
CA PHE A 42 25.54 -28.88 2.62
C PHE A 42 25.86 -30.09 3.49
N THR A 43 26.82 -30.93 3.07
CA THR A 43 27.14 -32.20 3.76
C THR A 43 28.65 -32.43 3.91
N LYS A 44 29.03 -33.23 4.93
CA LYS A 44 30.41 -33.71 5.20
C LYS A 44 31.45 -32.60 5.36
N ILE A 45 31.09 -31.57 6.13
CA ILE A 45 32.00 -30.49 6.49
C ILE A 45 32.27 -30.61 7.98
N VAL A 46 33.52 -30.84 8.33
CA VAL A 46 33.94 -31.07 9.72
C VAL A 46 34.90 -29.99 10.17
N ILE A 47 34.99 -29.78 11.48
CA ILE A 47 36.02 -28.93 12.07
C ILE A 47 37.37 -29.62 11.89
N ALA A 48 38.35 -28.90 11.36
CA ALA A 48 39.69 -29.39 11.15
C ALA A 48 40.74 -28.39 11.66
N GLN A 49 41.92 -28.88 12.00
CA GLN A 49 43.05 -28.06 12.44
C GLN A 49 44.16 -28.09 11.39
N ILE A 50 44.69 -26.91 11.04
CA ILE A 50 45.87 -26.81 10.18
C ILE A 50 47.12 -27.13 11.02
N LEU A 51 47.80 -28.24 10.72
CA LEU A 51 49.03 -28.67 11.38
C LEU A 51 50.25 -27.92 10.84
N SER A 52 50.32 -27.76 9.51
CA SER A 52 51.34 -26.96 8.83
C SER A 52 50.75 -26.27 7.60
N ALA A 53 51.31 -25.13 7.21
CA ALA A 53 50.92 -24.37 6.02
C ALA A 53 52.17 -23.83 5.32
N GLU A 54 52.66 -24.57 4.33
CA GLU A 54 53.88 -24.26 3.58
C GLU A 54 53.56 -23.53 2.27
N GLN A 55 54.48 -22.70 1.79
CA GLN A 55 54.32 -22.03 0.50
C GLN A 55 54.23 -23.07 -0.62
N HIS A 56 53.27 -22.91 -1.55
CA HIS A 56 53.15 -23.82 -2.67
C HIS A 56 54.37 -23.68 -3.61
N PRO A 57 55.00 -24.80 -4.04
CA PRO A 57 56.25 -24.77 -4.81
C PRO A 57 56.13 -24.02 -6.16
N ASP A 58 54.98 -24.15 -6.82
CA ASP A 58 54.71 -23.57 -8.14
C ASP A 58 53.64 -22.45 -8.15
N ALA A 59 53.33 -21.84 -7.00
CA ALA A 59 52.33 -20.76 -6.94
C ALA A 59 52.51 -19.80 -5.75
N ASP A 60 52.69 -18.50 -6.03
CA ASP A 60 52.96 -17.47 -5.00
C ASP A 60 51.78 -17.20 -4.06
N ARG A 61 50.55 -17.45 -4.50
CA ARG A 61 49.31 -17.17 -3.73
C ARG A 61 48.66 -18.42 -3.12
N LEU A 62 49.29 -19.58 -3.22
CA LEU A 62 48.75 -20.82 -2.67
C LEU A 62 49.65 -21.35 -1.55
N ARG A 63 49.04 -22.02 -0.59
CA ARG A 63 49.70 -22.75 0.49
C ARG A 63 49.30 -24.22 0.41
N VAL A 64 50.24 -25.10 0.73
CA VAL A 64 49.98 -26.52 0.92
C VAL A 64 49.83 -26.75 2.41
N CYS A 65 48.61 -27.06 2.84
CA CYS A 65 48.27 -27.27 4.24
C CYS A 65 48.22 -28.77 4.57
N LYS A 66 48.84 -29.18 5.68
CA LYS A 66 48.56 -30.47 6.33
C LYS A 66 47.48 -30.25 7.38
N VAL A 67 46.41 -31.03 7.30
CA VAL A 67 45.17 -30.78 8.05
C VAL A 67 44.75 -32.05 8.78
N ASP A 68 44.47 -31.92 10.07
CA ASP A 68 43.80 -32.95 10.87
C ASP A 68 42.30 -32.68 10.88
N ALA A 69 41.52 -33.55 10.24
CA ALA A 69 40.07 -33.49 10.19
C ALA A 69 39.39 -34.54 11.10
N GLY A 70 40.12 -35.14 12.04
CA GLY A 70 39.59 -36.13 12.97
C GLY A 70 39.36 -37.52 12.35
N THR A 71 39.90 -37.77 11.16
CA THR A 71 39.79 -39.06 10.44
C THR A 71 40.89 -40.06 10.82
N GLY A 72 41.88 -39.65 11.62
CA GLY A 72 43.05 -40.44 11.99
C GLY A 72 44.17 -40.45 10.93
N GLN A 73 44.02 -39.71 9.82
CA GLN A 73 45.04 -39.51 8.80
C GLN A 73 45.19 -38.02 8.46
N GLU A 74 46.41 -37.56 8.25
CA GLU A 74 46.67 -36.18 7.80
C GLU A 74 46.23 -35.99 6.35
N LEU A 75 45.38 -34.99 6.12
CA LEU A 75 44.96 -34.60 4.78
C LEU A 75 45.87 -33.51 4.23
N GLN A 76 46.19 -33.59 2.93
CA GLN A 76 46.86 -32.50 2.23
C GLN A 76 45.82 -31.68 1.48
N ILE A 77 45.71 -30.38 1.78
CA ILE A 77 44.74 -29.48 1.15
C ILE A 77 45.47 -28.22 0.68
N VAL A 78 45.25 -27.85 -0.59
CA VAL A 78 45.80 -26.61 -1.15
C VAL A 78 44.82 -25.46 -0.89
N CYS A 79 45.26 -24.39 -0.25
CA CYS A 79 44.43 -23.24 0.11
C CYS A 79 45.07 -21.93 -0.38
N GLY A 80 44.25 -21.02 -0.93
CA GLY A 80 44.69 -19.69 -1.37
C GLY A 80 44.37 -18.55 -0.40
N ALA A 81 43.73 -18.84 0.73
CA ALA A 81 43.30 -17.81 1.67
C ALA A 81 44.51 -17.20 2.42
N PRO A 82 44.57 -15.87 2.55
CA PRO A 82 45.70 -15.18 3.16
C PRO A 82 45.87 -15.51 4.65
N ASN A 83 44.78 -15.84 5.34
CA ASN A 83 44.75 -16.16 6.77
C ASN A 83 45.08 -17.64 7.09
N ALA A 84 45.31 -18.49 6.08
CA ALA A 84 45.67 -19.90 6.29
C ALA A 84 47.07 -20.05 6.92
N ARG A 85 47.11 -20.51 8.18
CA ARG A 85 48.32 -20.67 8.99
C ARG A 85 48.23 -21.87 9.92
N ALA A 86 49.37 -22.39 10.39
CA ALA A 86 49.36 -23.48 11.37
C ALA A 86 48.68 -23.06 12.68
N GLY A 87 47.97 -23.99 13.31
CA GLY A 87 47.34 -23.81 14.62
C GLY A 87 45.85 -23.43 14.59
N ILE A 88 45.33 -22.86 13.50
CA ILE A 88 43.92 -22.46 13.45
C ILE A 88 42.98 -23.63 13.20
N LYS A 89 41.75 -23.49 13.70
CA LYS A 89 40.63 -24.40 13.46
C LYS A 89 39.68 -23.81 12.44
N ILE A 90 39.24 -24.62 11.49
CA ILE A 90 38.48 -24.19 10.30
C ILE A 90 37.43 -25.24 9.91
N PRO A 91 36.39 -24.88 9.14
CA PRO A 91 35.57 -25.86 8.45
C PRO A 91 36.31 -26.45 7.24
N CYS A 92 36.38 -27.78 7.18
CA CYS A 92 37.00 -28.54 6.10
C CYS A 92 35.94 -29.37 5.38
N ALA A 93 35.68 -29.07 4.11
CA ALA A 93 34.84 -29.89 3.25
C ALA A 93 35.64 -31.11 2.76
N MET A 94 35.18 -32.29 3.18
CA MET A 94 35.82 -33.57 2.91
C MET A 94 35.57 -34.03 1.47
N VAL A 95 36.36 -34.97 0.96
CA VAL A 95 36.07 -35.61 -0.33
C VAL A 95 34.67 -36.24 -0.30
N GLY A 96 33.86 -35.90 -1.31
CA GLY A 96 32.45 -36.30 -1.41
C GLY A 96 31.50 -35.43 -0.59
N ALA A 97 31.95 -34.30 -0.04
CA ALA A 97 31.09 -33.22 0.48
C ALA A 97 30.37 -32.49 -0.64
N GLU A 98 29.15 -32.04 -0.36
CA GLU A 98 28.35 -31.21 -1.26
C GLU A 98 28.20 -29.82 -0.64
N LEU A 99 28.77 -28.82 -1.30
CA LEU A 99 28.65 -27.41 -0.92
C LEU A 99 27.44 -26.74 -1.61
N PRO A 100 26.95 -25.61 -1.06
CA PRO A 100 25.90 -24.82 -1.69
C PRO A 100 26.28 -24.42 -3.13
N PRO A 101 25.29 -24.26 -4.03
CA PRO A 101 25.56 -23.83 -5.40
C PRO A 101 26.09 -22.39 -5.42
N ALA A 102 26.97 -22.09 -6.38
CA ALA A 102 27.52 -20.74 -6.56
C ALA A 102 26.48 -19.71 -7.06
N GLU A 103 25.39 -20.19 -7.67
CA GLU A 103 24.25 -19.39 -8.14
C GLU A 103 22.96 -19.96 -7.55
N ALA A 104 22.00 -19.09 -7.20
CA ALA A 104 20.71 -19.50 -6.68
C ALA A 104 19.97 -20.39 -7.70
N GLY A 105 19.60 -21.62 -7.29
CA GLY A 105 18.98 -22.63 -8.16
C GLY A 105 19.97 -23.50 -8.96
N GLY A 106 21.28 -23.35 -8.75
CA GLY A 106 22.31 -24.19 -9.34
C GLY A 106 22.44 -25.57 -8.68
N LYS A 107 23.32 -26.42 -9.24
CA LYS A 107 23.65 -27.74 -8.65
C LYS A 107 24.66 -27.61 -7.51
N PRO A 108 24.58 -28.43 -6.45
CA PRO A 108 25.58 -28.47 -5.39
C PRO A 108 26.99 -28.71 -5.93
N PHE A 109 27.99 -28.07 -5.29
CA PHE A 109 29.39 -28.25 -5.67
C PHE A 109 30.00 -29.44 -4.95
N LEU A 110 30.29 -30.51 -5.69
CA LEU A 110 30.82 -31.77 -5.15
C LEU A 110 32.35 -31.71 -5.00
N ILE A 111 32.85 -31.87 -3.78
CA ILE A 111 34.28 -31.96 -3.48
C ILE A 111 34.84 -33.30 -3.95
N LYS A 112 35.93 -33.26 -4.73
CA LYS A 112 36.66 -34.43 -5.23
C LYS A 112 38.15 -34.26 -4.97
N VAL A 113 38.90 -35.36 -4.95
CA VAL A 113 40.37 -35.30 -4.99
C VAL A 113 40.78 -34.68 -6.32
N GLY A 114 41.59 -33.63 -6.26
CA GLY A 114 42.09 -32.92 -7.44
C GLY A 114 43.56 -32.55 -7.30
N LYS A 115 44.15 -32.06 -8.39
CA LYS A 115 45.48 -31.44 -8.36
C LYS A 115 45.37 -29.96 -8.69
N LEU A 116 45.84 -29.12 -7.79
CA LEU A 116 45.96 -27.67 -7.98
C LEU A 116 47.44 -27.38 -8.23
N ARG A 117 47.75 -26.89 -9.44
CA ARG A 117 49.14 -26.55 -9.84
C ARG A 117 50.16 -27.69 -9.58
N GLY A 118 49.73 -28.94 -9.77
CA GLY A 118 50.59 -30.13 -9.65
C GLY A 118 50.56 -30.82 -8.29
N VAL A 119 50.10 -30.13 -7.23
CA VAL A 119 49.99 -30.67 -5.87
C VAL A 119 48.57 -31.22 -5.63
N GLU A 120 48.47 -32.41 -5.05
CA GLU A 120 47.20 -33.04 -4.70
C GLU A 120 46.50 -32.31 -3.54
N SER A 121 45.19 -32.12 -3.66
CA SER A 121 44.30 -31.56 -2.63
C SER A 121 43.15 -32.54 -2.35
N GLN A 122 43.04 -32.97 -1.09
CA GLN A 122 42.11 -33.99 -0.59
C GLN A 122 40.93 -33.36 0.16
N GLY A 123 40.44 -32.22 -0.32
CA GLY A 123 39.38 -31.44 0.31
C GLY A 123 39.48 -29.96 0.00
N MET A 124 38.72 -29.16 0.74
CA MET A 124 38.71 -27.70 0.67
C MET A 124 38.55 -27.09 2.07
N LEU A 125 39.31 -26.05 2.38
CA LEU A 125 39.11 -25.24 3.59
C LEU A 125 38.11 -24.14 3.25
N CYS A 126 37.00 -24.04 3.98
CA CYS A 126 35.87 -23.21 3.58
C CYS A 126 35.87 -21.84 4.25
N SER A 127 35.48 -20.83 3.49
CA SER A 127 35.06 -19.50 3.95
C SER A 127 33.62 -19.49 4.43
N GLY A 128 33.22 -18.44 5.16
CA GLY A 128 31.82 -18.24 5.56
C GLY A 128 30.89 -18.13 4.34
N ARG A 129 31.33 -17.43 3.28
CA ARG A 129 30.57 -17.29 2.04
C ARG A 129 30.33 -18.60 1.31
N GLU A 130 31.34 -19.47 1.23
CA GLU A 130 31.18 -20.80 0.60
C GLU A 130 30.19 -21.70 1.36
N LEU A 131 30.05 -21.49 2.67
CA LEU A 131 29.05 -22.17 3.50
C LEU A 131 27.69 -21.45 3.52
N GLY A 132 27.58 -20.28 2.91
CA GLY A 132 26.37 -19.43 2.97
C GLY A 132 26.10 -18.82 4.36
N LEU A 133 27.15 -18.59 5.17
CA LEU A 133 27.07 -18.04 6.53
C LEU A 133 27.36 -16.53 6.62
N GLY A 134 27.60 -15.85 5.49
CA GLY A 134 27.86 -14.42 5.41
C GLY A 134 28.54 -13.99 4.11
N ASP A 135 28.76 -12.68 3.95
CA ASP A 135 29.34 -12.09 2.73
C ASP A 135 30.87 -11.98 2.74
N ASP A 136 31.52 -12.32 3.87
CA ASP A 136 32.97 -12.27 3.99
C ASP A 136 33.64 -13.30 3.07
N HIS A 137 34.54 -12.80 2.23
CA HIS A 137 35.28 -13.54 1.21
C HIS A 137 36.79 -13.30 1.29
N GLU A 138 37.27 -12.56 2.30
CA GLU A 138 38.69 -12.22 2.42
C GLU A 138 39.54 -13.40 2.92
N GLY A 139 38.93 -14.43 3.52
CA GLY A 139 39.63 -15.61 4.03
C GLY A 139 38.75 -16.82 4.36
N ILE A 140 39.39 -17.88 4.87
CA ILE A 140 38.69 -19.06 5.41
C ILE A 140 38.09 -18.75 6.78
N LEU A 141 36.98 -19.42 7.13
CA LEU A 141 36.28 -19.20 8.40
C LEU A 141 37.13 -19.73 9.56
N GLU A 142 37.64 -18.82 10.39
CA GLU A 142 38.42 -19.17 11.59
C GLU A 142 37.49 -19.43 12.77
N LEU A 143 37.63 -20.61 13.39
CA LEU A 143 36.85 -21.05 14.53
C LEU A 143 37.64 -20.87 15.84
N PRO A 144 36.96 -20.79 17.00
CA PRO A 144 37.60 -20.78 18.31
C PRO A 144 38.62 -21.91 18.51
N GLU A 145 39.69 -21.64 19.26
CA GLU A 145 40.75 -22.61 19.53
C GLU A 145 40.28 -23.86 20.27
N ASP A 146 39.13 -23.83 20.93
CA ASP A 146 38.52 -24.96 21.65
C ASP A 146 37.57 -25.79 20.78
N ALA A 147 37.34 -25.42 19.51
CA ALA A 147 36.44 -26.14 18.61
C ALA A 147 36.85 -27.62 18.42
N PRO A 148 35.96 -28.60 18.56
CA PRO A 148 36.34 -30.02 18.54
C PRO A 148 36.63 -30.53 17.13
N VAL A 149 37.89 -30.89 16.85
CA VAL A 149 38.30 -31.47 15.55
C VAL A 149 37.53 -32.76 15.26
N GLY A 150 37.04 -32.90 14.02
CA GLY A 150 36.24 -34.04 13.53
C GLY A 150 34.74 -33.90 13.74
N LYS A 151 34.26 -32.91 14.51
CA LYS A 151 32.82 -32.66 14.68
C LYS A 151 32.22 -32.02 13.43
N ASP A 152 30.97 -32.35 13.10
CA ASP A 152 30.23 -31.69 12.02
C ASP A 152 30.03 -30.20 12.32
N ILE A 153 30.29 -29.35 11.32
CA ILE A 153 30.18 -27.90 11.47
C ILE A 153 28.73 -27.43 11.71
N ARG A 154 27.75 -28.13 11.15
CA ARG A 154 26.32 -27.82 11.34
C ARG A 154 25.89 -28.04 12.78
N GLU A 155 26.38 -29.10 13.40
CA GLU A 155 26.15 -29.38 14.82
C GLU A 155 26.93 -28.44 15.74
N TYR A 156 28.11 -27.98 15.33
CA TYR A 156 28.92 -27.05 16.14
C TYR A 156 28.36 -25.63 16.14
N LEU A 157 27.96 -25.11 14.98
CA LEU A 157 27.42 -23.76 14.82
C LEU A 157 25.88 -23.69 14.93
N ASN A 158 25.22 -24.82 15.23
CA ASN A 158 23.75 -24.94 15.26
C ASN A 158 23.09 -24.37 13.99
N LEU A 159 23.50 -24.88 12.83
CA LEU A 159 23.07 -24.39 11.51
C LEU A 159 21.74 -25.00 11.04
N ASP A 160 21.33 -26.12 11.65
CA ASP A 160 20.02 -26.75 11.42
C ASP A 160 18.94 -26.07 12.27
N ASP A 161 18.82 -24.76 12.06
CA ASP A 161 17.87 -23.88 12.74
C ASP A 161 17.08 -23.10 11.69
N GLN A 162 15.86 -22.69 12.03
CA GLN A 162 15.00 -21.88 11.17
C GLN A 162 14.93 -20.45 11.69
N ILE A 163 14.77 -19.52 10.76
CA ILE A 163 14.49 -18.12 11.01
C ILE A 163 13.03 -17.88 10.64
N PHE A 164 12.27 -17.35 11.61
CA PHE A 164 10.91 -16.87 11.38
C PHE A 164 10.92 -15.35 11.21
N VAL A 165 10.26 -14.88 10.15
CA VAL A 165 9.95 -13.47 9.93
C VAL A 165 8.45 -13.28 10.12
N ILE A 166 8.08 -12.62 11.22
CA ILE A 166 6.68 -12.35 11.58
C ILE A 166 6.27 -10.95 11.16
N LYS A 167 5.14 -10.86 10.46
CA LYS A 167 4.48 -9.62 10.09
C LYS A 167 3.44 -9.24 11.13
N LEU A 168 3.87 -8.47 12.12
CA LEU A 168 3.03 -8.08 13.24
C LEU A 168 2.13 -6.90 12.91
N THR A 169 0.85 -7.04 13.24
CA THR A 169 -0.13 -5.95 13.24
C THR A 169 0.11 -5.01 14.43
N PRO A 170 -0.31 -3.72 14.36
CA PRO A 170 -0.02 -2.74 15.42
C PRO A 170 -0.59 -3.08 16.81
N ASN A 171 -1.62 -3.91 16.92
CA ASN A 171 -2.24 -4.30 18.18
C ASN A 171 -1.40 -5.30 19.00
N LYS A 172 -0.59 -6.15 18.36
CA LYS A 172 0.27 -7.14 19.03
C LYS A 172 1.64 -6.57 19.39
N ALA A 173 1.63 -5.46 20.11
CA ALA A 173 2.85 -4.73 20.50
C ALA A 173 3.78 -5.58 21.39
N ASP A 174 3.20 -6.40 22.27
CA ASP A 174 3.92 -7.31 23.16
C ASP A 174 4.74 -8.36 22.41
N CYS A 175 4.26 -8.77 21.23
CA CYS A 175 4.91 -9.73 20.35
C CYS A 175 6.12 -9.16 19.59
N LEU A 176 6.48 -7.87 19.76
CA LEU A 176 7.75 -7.29 19.29
C LEU A 176 8.97 -7.71 20.15
N SER A 177 8.84 -8.83 20.85
CA SER A 177 9.84 -9.42 21.73
C SER A 177 9.75 -10.94 21.68
N LEU A 178 10.87 -11.62 21.89
CA LEU A 178 10.87 -13.07 21.91
C LEU A 178 10.06 -13.62 23.07
N MET A 179 10.09 -12.96 24.24
CA MET A 179 9.26 -13.35 25.38
C MET A 179 7.76 -13.16 25.13
N GLY A 180 7.38 -12.13 24.36
CA GLY A 180 6.00 -11.96 23.89
C GLY A 180 5.58 -13.08 22.95
N MET A 181 6.40 -13.37 21.93
CA MET A 181 6.19 -14.49 21.03
C MET A 181 6.12 -15.84 21.78
N ALA A 182 7.01 -16.06 22.74
CA ALA A 182 7.03 -17.28 23.54
C ALA A 182 5.76 -17.43 24.39
N ARG A 183 5.24 -16.34 24.95
CA ARG A 183 3.98 -16.33 25.69
C ARG A 183 2.81 -16.72 24.80
N GLU A 184 2.73 -16.14 23.60
CA GLU A 184 1.70 -16.48 22.64
C GLU A 184 1.81 -17.94 22.18
N VAL A 185 3.00 -18.42 21.83
CA VAL A 185 3.21 -19.82 21.44
C VAL A 185 2.87 -20.78 22.59
N SER A 186 3.20 -20.44 23.83
CA SER A 186 2.81 -21.19 25.02
C SER A 186 1.28 -21.23 25.17
N ALA A 187 0.61 -20.08 25.01
CA ALA A 187 -0.83 -20.00 25.00
C ALA A 187 -1.44 -20.88 23.90
N ILE A 188 -0.97 -20.80 22.65
CA ILE A 188 -1.49 -21.53 21.48
C ILE A 188 -1.29 -23.04 21.58
N THR A 189 -0.11 -23.47 22.05
CA THR A 189 0.29 -24.90 22.03
C THR A 189 0.06 -25.62 23.36
N GLY A 190 -0.08 -24.87 24.47
CA GLY A 190 -0.13 -25.42 25.82
C GLY A 190 1.24 -25.83 26.38
N ALA A 191 2.33 -25.62 25.64
CA ALA A 191 3.68 -25.90 26.11
C ALA A 191 4.07 -24.94 27.24
N ALA A 192 4.85 -25.41 28.21
CA ALA A 192 5.24 -24.60 29.36
C ALA A 192 6.15 -23.43 28.96
N LEU A 193 5.81 -22.22 29.43
CA LEU A 193 6.65 -21.03 29.29
C LEU A 193 7.74 -21.00 30.36
N CYS A 194 8.98 -20.84 29.94
CA CYS A 194 10.12 -20.58 30.81
C CYS A 194 10.45 -19.08 30.77
N ALA A 195 10.75 -18.49 31.93
CA ALA A 195 11.23 -17.12 32.00
C ALA A 195 12.77 -17.09 32.03
N PRO A 196 13.40 -16.03 31.48
CA PRO A 196 14.85 -15.84 31.63
C PRO A 196 15.19 -15.70 33.12
N LYS A 197 16.34 -16.25 33.51
CA LYS A 197 16.85 -16.20 34.88
C LYS A 197 18.13 -15.39 34.90
N TRP A 198 18.20 -14.43 35.82
CA TRP A 198 19.40 -13.65 36.08
C TRP A 198 19.51 -13.35 37.57
N THR A 199 20.71 -12.99 38.01
CA THR A 199 20.95 -12.48 39.36
C THR A 199 21.01 -10.96 39.28
N PRO A 200 20.18 -10.22 40.03
CA PRO A 200 20.28 -8.77 40.08
C PRO A 200 21.70 -8.33 40.51
N PRO A 201 22.31 -7.34 39.85
CA PRO A 201 23.63 -6.85 40.20
C PRO A 201 23.64 -6.25 41.61
N ALA A 202 24.69 -6.55 42.36
CA ALA A 202 24.91 -5.93 43.66
C ALA A 202 25.21 -4.44 43.48
N VAL A 203 24.57 -3.58 44.29
CA VAL A 203 24.90 -2.15 44.36
C VAL A 203 26.19 -2.01 45.18
N THR A 204 27.27 -1.60 44.53
CA THR A 204 28.61 -1.49 45.14
C THR A 204 29.14 -0.06 45.19
N ILE A 205 28.46 0.88 44.55
CA ILE A 205 28.74 2.33 44.57
C ILE A 205 27.45 3.10 44.80
N GLU A 206 27.55 4.34 45.27
CA GLU A 206 26.39 5.21 45.53
C GLU A 206 26.11 6.22 44.39
N ASP A 207 26.88 6.14 43.31
CA ASP A 207 26.76 7.03 42.15
C ASP A 207 25.35 7.01 41.57
N LYS A 208 24.76 8.20 41.44
CA LYS A 208 23.50 8.45 40.73
C LYS A 208 23.66 9.62 39.76
N ARG A 209 22.85 9.63 38.72
CA ARG A 209 22.64 10.82 37.88
C ARG A 209 21.22 11.31 38.10
N LYS A 210 21.08 12.58 38.47
CA LYS A 210 19.76 13.17 38.66
C LYS A 210 19.09 13.37 37.30
N VAL A 211 17.85 12.89 37.21
CA VAL A 211 16.99 13.07 36.04
C VAL A 211 15.76 13.87 36.45
N THR A 212 15.37 14.84 35.63
CA THR A 212 14.11 15.58 35.78
C THR A 212 13.23 15.33 34.56
N VAL A 213 12.06 14.73 34.75
CA VAL A 213 11.07 14.57 33.68
C VAL A 213 10.08 15.72 33.74
N GLU A 214 10.18 16.65 32.80
CA GLU A 214 9.32 17.85 32.75
C GLU A 214 7.93 17.53 32.20
N SER A 215 7.82 16.58 31.27
CA SER A 215 6.56 16.24 30.62
C SER A 215 6.16 14.78 30.82
N LYS A 216 5.14 14.58 31.65
CA LYS A 216 4.50 13.27 31.89
C LYS A 216 3.70 12.74 30.70
N GLU A 217 3.37 13.62 29.77
CA GLU A 217 2.71 13.27 28.50
C GLU A 217 3.71 12.74 27.47
N LEU A 218 5.02 12.94 27.70
CA LEU A 218 6.10 12.37 26.90
C LEU A 218 6.57 11.04 27.52
N CYS A 219 6.91 11.06 28.80
CA CYS A 219 7.51 9.94 29.51
C CYS A 219 6.70 9.59 30.76
N GLY A 220 6.12 8.39 30.78
CA GLY A 220 5.29 7.92 31.89
C GLY A 220 6.08 7.17 32.97
N ARG A 221 7.26 6.65 32.63
CA ARG A 221 8.22 6.08 33.60
C ARG A 221 9.63 6.26 33.07
N PHE A 222 10.56 6.71 33.90
CA PHE A 222 11.97 6.83 33.54
C PHE A 222 12.82 6.15 34.61
N ALA A 223 13.55 5.10 34.22
CA ALA A 223 14.48 4.41 35.09
C ALA A 223 15.89 4.50 34.51
N GLY A 224 16.89 4.62 35.38
CA GLY A 224 18.26 4.50 34.94
C GLY A 224 19.25 4.18 36.05
N ARG A 225 20.46 3.83 35.64
CA ARG A 225 21.53 3.39 36.54
C ARG A 225 22.89 3.81 36.02
N VAL A 226 23.77 4.21 36.94
CA VAL A 226 25.19 4.44 36.67
C VAL A 226 25.95 3.12 36.82
N ILE A 227 26.83 2.79 35.87
CA ILE A 227 27.80 1.71 35.99
C ILE A 227 29.19 2.27 35.70
N ARG A 228 30.13 2.11 36.65
CA ARG A 228 31.49 2.64 36.56
C ARG A 228 32.51 1.53 36.27
N GLY A 229 33.54 1.86 35.50
CA GLY A 229 34.66 0.97 35.22
C GLY A 229 34.33 -0.23 34.32
N VAL A 230 33.44 -0.06 33.33
CA VAL A 230 33.19 -1.07 32.31
C VAL A 230 34.37 -1.18 31.34
N ASN A 231 34.61 -2.38 30.81
CA ASN A 231 35.53 -2.59 29.69
C ASN A 231 34.74 -2.58 28.36
N PRO A 232 34.74 -1.47 27.60
CA PRO A 232 34.00 -1.38 26.34
C PRO A 232 34.60 -2.24 25.23
N GLN A 233 35.84 -2.73 25.39
CA GLN A 233 36.53 -3.60 24.44
C GLN A 233 36.35 -5.09 24.77
N ALA A 234 35.52 -5.42 25.75
CA ALA A 234 35.13 -6.81 25.98
C ALA A 234 34.46 -7.39 24.73
N LYS A 235 34.71 -8.67 24.44
CA LYS A 235 34.07 -9.34 23.32
C LYS A 235 32.63 -9.67 23.67
N THR A 236 31.67 -9.29 22.83
CA THR A 236 30.29 -9.78 22.92
C THR A 236 30.30 -11.31 22.92
N PRO A 237 29.63 -11.98 23.86
CA PRO A 237 29.52 -13.43 23.86
C PRO A 237 28.97 -13.95 22.53
N GLU A 238 29.60 -14.98 21.97
CA GLU A 238 29.28 -15.50 20.64
C GLU A 238 27.80 -15.88 20.48
N TRP A 239 27.18 -16.42 21.54
CA TRP A 239 25.77 -16.78 21.53
C TRP A 239 24.83 -15.57 21.40
N ILE A 240 25.24 -14.39 21.87
CA ILE A 240 24.49 -13.13 21.67
C ILE A 240 24.66 -12.64 20.23
N VAL A 241 25.89 -12.65 19.71
CA VAL A 241 26.20 -12.26 18.33
C VAL A 241 25.37 -13.08 17.34
N GLN A 242 25.31 -14.40 17.55
CA GLN A 242 24.50 -15.30 16.72
C GLN A 242 23.00 -14.97 16.78
N ARG A 243 22.45 -14.67 17.96
CA ARG A 243 21.04 -14.30 18.12
C ARG A 243 20.71 -12.97 17.44
N LEU A 244 21.56 -11.96 17.59
CA LEU A 244 21.43 -10.67 16.91
C LEU A 244 21.44 -10.87 15.40
N THR A 245 22.41 -11.61 14.89
CA THR A 245 22.57 -11.89 13.46
C THR A 245 21.34 -12.62 12.90
N ARG A 246 20.86 -13.66 13.59
CA ARG A 246 19.65 -14.41 13.21
C ARG A 246 18.36 -13.58 13.35
N ALA A 247 18.38 -12.50 14.12
CA ALA A 247 17.30 -11.51 14.21
C ALA A 247 17.43 -10.36 13.19
N GLY A 248 18.42 -10.42 12.28
CA GLY A 248 18.64 -9.41 11.24
C GLY A 248 19.47 -8.20 11.68
N GLN A 249 20.13 -8.26 12.84
CA GLN A 249 20.97 -7.19 13.37
C GLN A 249 22.46 -7.55 13.32
N ARG A 250 23.30 -6.58 12.96
CA ARG A 250 24.77 -6.73 13.00
C ARG A 250 25.26 -6.42 14.42
N SER A 251 26.30 -7.15 14.86
CA SER A 251 27.06 -6.78 16.06
C SER A 251 27.86 -5.49 15.79
N ILE A 252 27.86 -4.57 16.74
CA ILE A 252 28.46 -3.24 16.63
C ILE A 252 29.51 -3.04 17.72
N SER A 253 29.07 -3.07 18.98
CA SER A 253 29.93 -2.95 20.16
C SER A 253 29.22 -3.63 21.33
N VAL A 254 29.98 -4.12 22.30
CA VAL A 254 29.41 -4.96 23.37
C VAL A 254 28.26 -4.31 24.12
N LEU A 255 28.33 -3.01 24.43
CA LEU A 255 27.26 -2.32 25.14
C LEU A 255 25.99 -2.15 24.28
N VAL A 256 26.16 -1.89 22.99
CA VAL A 256 25.04 -1.76 22.04
C VAL A 256 24.43 -3.14 21.77
N ASP A 257 25.24 -4.16 21.60
CA ASP A 257 24.83 -5.54 21.37
C ASP A 257 24.00 -6.08 22.55
N LEU A 258 24.44 -5.84 23.79
CA LEU A 258 23.70 -6.23 24.98
C LEU A 258 22.36 -5.50 25.10
N SER A 259 22.33 -4.19 24.81
CA SER A 259 21.08 -3.41 24.77
C SER A 259 20.11 -3.94 23.70
N ASN A 260 20.59 -4.16 22.48
CA ASN A 260 19.80 -4.71 21.37
C ASN A 260 19.29 -6.11 21.67
N TYR A 261 20.11 -6.95 22.29
CA TYR A 261 19.74 -8.30 22.70
C TYR A 261 18.60 -8.27 23.71
N VAL A 262 18.69 -7.45 24.76
CA VAL A 262 17.60 -7.29 25.76
C VAL A 262 16.34 -6.71 25.12
N MET A 263 16.47 -5.78 24.16
CA MET A 263 15.32 -5.27 23.41
C MET A 263 14.63 -6.36 22.58
N LEU A 264 15.37 -7.21 21.89
CA LEU A 264 14.82 -8.32 21.11
C LEU A 264 14.21 -9.39 22.00
N GLU A 265 14.83 -9.69 23.14
CA GLU A 265 14.36 -10.72 24.06
C GLU A 265 13.12 -10.27 24.86
N MET A 266 13.19 -9.10 25.48
CA MET A 266 12.23 -8.61 26.47
C MET A 266 11.30 -7.50 25.94
N GLY A 267 11.58 -6.96 24.75
CA GLY A 267 10.75 -5.95 24.10
C GLY A 267 10.97 -4.52 24.59
N GLN A 268 11.91 -4.29 25.50
CA GLN A 268 12.23 -2.98 26.06
C GLN A 268 13.44 -2.38 25.34
N PRO A 269 13.27 -1.36 24.50
CA PRO A 269 14.40 -0.58 24.03
C PRO A 269 15.05 0.14 25.22
N THR A 270 16.37 0.16 25.24
CA THR A 270 17.19 0.87 26.24
C THR A 270 18.23 1.71 25.53
N HIS A 271 18.81 2.68 26.24
CA HIS A 271 19.91 3.47 25.70
C HIS A 271 21.07 3.52 26.68
N VAL A 272 22.30 3.52 26.16
CA VAL A 272 23.51 3.60 26.99
C VAL A 272 24.25 4.86 26.59
N PHE A 273 24.37 5.80 27.53
CA PHE A 273 25.14 7.02 27.36
C PHE A 273 26.52 6.87 27.97
N ASP A 274 27.53 7.47 27.33
CA ASP A 274 28.80 7.76 27.99
C ASP A 274 28.57 8.87 29.02
N ILE A 275 28.60 8.52 30.31
CA ILE A 275 28.26 9.45 31.37
C ILE A 275 29.31 10.56 31.52
N ASP A 276 30.54 10.32 31.06
CA ASP A 276 31.64 11.30 31.14
C ASP A 276 31.51 12.36 30.03
N LYS A 277 30.72 12.09 28.99
CA LYS A 277 30.36 13.05 27.94
C LYS A 277 29.08 13.84 28.26
N LEU A 278 28.33 13.46 29.30
CA LEU A 278 27.11 14.17 29.71
C LEU A 278 27.42 15.36 30.63
N ASN A 279 26.81 16.52 30.37
CA ASN A 279 27.01 17.74 31.14
C ASN A 279 25.87 17.96 32.14
N GLY A 280 26.14 17.73 33.43
CA GLY A 280 25.16 17.94 34.52
C GLY A 280 23.88 17.09 34.44
N ASP A 281 22.84 17.50 35.16
CA ASP A 281 21.59 16.73 35.27
C ASP A 281 20.94 16.42 33.89
N ILE A 282 20.25 15.29 33.80
CA ILE A 282 19.47 14.93 32.60
C ILE A 282 18.06 15.52 32.72
N ASN A 283 17.54 16.02 31.61
CA ASN A 283 16.21 16.58 31.50
C ASN A 283 15.45 15.90 30.35
N VAL A 284 14.26 15.38 30.66
CA VAL A 284 13.36 14.74 29.69
C VAL A 284 12.20 15.68 29.41
N ARG A 285 12.17 16.25 28.20
CA ARG A 285 11.25 17.32 27.82
C ARG A 285 10.92 17.31 26.34
N TRP A 286 10.00 18.17 25.93
CA TRP A 286 9.78 18.46 24.52
C TRP A 286 10.94 19.29 23.95
N ALA A 287 11.21 19.11 22.65
CA ALA A 287 12.22 19.90 21.95
C ALA A 287 11.85 21.39 21.95
N ILE A 288 12.87 22.24 22.02
CA ILE A 288 12.75 23.69 21.85
C ILE A 288 12.99 24.02 20.37
N ALA A 289 12.20 24.92 19.82
CA ALA A 289 12.31 25.33 18.42
C ALA A 289 13.73 25.84 18.09
N GLY A 290 14.33 25.27 17.05
CA GLY A 290 15.67 25.61 16.59
C GLY A 290 16.79 24.76 17.20
N GLU A 291 16.50 23.87 18.15
CA GLU A 291 17.49 22.91 18.65
C GLU A 291 17.98 22.00 17.53
N THR A 292 19.26 21.61 17.59
CA THR A 292 19.86 20.69 16.61
C THR A 292 20.45 19.49 17.33
N LEU A 293 20.39 18.34 16.68
CA LEU A 293 20.95 17.09 17.21
C LEU A 293 21.54 16.27 16.06
N GLU A 294 22.84 15.96 16.16
CA GLU A 294 23.48 14.97 15.32
C GLU A 294 23.19 13.58 15.86
N LEU A 295 22.52 12.75 15.06
CA LEU A 295 22.08 11.41 15.42
C LEU A 295 23.14 10.35 15.11
N LEU A 296 23.01 9.17 15.71
CA LEU A 296 23.91 8.03 15.49
C LEU A 296 23.99 7.54 14.03
N ASN A 297 23.00 7.86 13.20
CA ASN A 297 23.02 7.55 11.76
C ASN A 297 23.79 8.59 10.92
N GLY A 298 24.41 9.60 11.55
CA GLY A 298 25.14 10.68 10.90
C GLY A 298 24.26 11.81 10.36
N GLN A 299 22.94 11.75 10.54
CA GLN A 299 22.03 12.84 10.16
C GLN A 299 21.93 13.88 11.28
N THR A 300 22.03 15.15 10.92
CA THR A 300 21.69 16.26 11.83
C THR A 300 20.25 16.68 11.60
N VAL A 301 19.43 16.60 12.65
CA VAL A 301 18.04 17.07 12.63
C VAL A 301 17.95 18.43 13.31
N THR A 302 17.13 19.31 12.73
CA THR A 302 16.74 20.59 13.35
C THR A 302 15.32 20.46 13.86
N LEU A 303 15.19 20.51 15.18
CA LEU A 303 13.93 20.32 15.87
C LEU A 303 13.11 21.61 15.86
N GLN A 304 11.88 21.51 15.41
CA GLN A 304 10.87 22.54 15.44
C GLN A 304 10.08 22.47 16.74
N GLY A 305 9.48 23.60 17.09
CA GLY A 305 8.48 23.66 18.15
C GLY A 305 7.17 22.98 17.73
N PRO A 306 6.03 23.34 18.36
CA PRO A 306 4.74 22.81 17.93
C PRO A 306 4.45 23.19 16.47
N ASP A 307 3.68 22.33 15.79
CA ASP A 307 3.29 22.54 14.39
C ASP A 307 2.59 23.90 14.17
N SER A 308 2.41 24.30 12.90
CA SER A 308 1.81 25.59 12.54
C SER A 308 0.38 25.79 13.07
N ALA A 309 -0.29 24.71 13.49
CA ALA A 309 -1.60 24.74 14.13
C ALA A 309 -1.54 24.75 15.67
N GLY A 310 -0.34 24.65 16.27
CA GLY A 310 -0.11 24.59 17.71
C GLY A 310 -0.59 23.29 18.37
N LYS A 311 -0.93 22.26 17.59
CA LYS A 311 -1.65 21.07 18.08
C LYS A 311 -0.73 19.94 18.49
N MET A 312 0.50 19.91 18.00
CA MET A 312 1.39 18.78 18.23
C MET A 312 2.87 19.21 18.24
N GLN A 313 3.59 18.75 19.26
CA GLN A 313 5.05 18.90 19.37
C GLN A 313 5.77 17.97 18.38
N GLU A 314 6.86 18.45 17.76
CA GLU A 314 7.59 17.70 16.73
C GLU A 314 8.24 16.43 17.30
N ALA A 315 9.05 16.56 18.35
CA ALA A 315 9.68 15.42 19.04
C ALA A 315 9.99 15.71 20.51
N GLY A 316 10.03 14.64 21.32
CA GLY A 316 10.60 14.68 22.66
C GLY A 316 12.10 14.44 22.63
N VAL A 317 12.82 14.97 23.62
CA VAL A 317 14.27 14.83 23.74
C VAL A 317 14.66 14.40 25.14
N VAL A 318 15.75 13.65 25.21
CA VAL A 318 16.59 13.55 26.42
C VAL A 318 17.69 14.58 26.23
N ALA A 319 17.85 15.50 27.18
CA ALA A 319 18.79 16.61 27.13
C ALA A 319 19.67 16.65 28.37
N ASP A 320 20.87 17.19 28.23
CA ASP A 320 21.72 17.58 29.35
C ASP A 320 21.70 19.12 29.51
N GLN A 321 22.64 19.71 30.25
CA GLN A 321 22.71 21.16 30.43
C GLN A 321 23.08 21.95 29.15
N ASN A 322 23.66 21.29 28.15
CA ASN A 322 24.12 21.91 26.91
C ASN A 322 23.13 21.74 25.76
N GLY A 323 22.19 20.79 25.84
CA GLY A 323 21.14 20.62 24.85
C GLY A 323 20.67 19.17 24.70
N PRO A 324 19.91 18.85 23.63
CA PRO A 324 19.50 17.50 23.34
C PRO A 324 20.69 16.56 23.14
N VAL A 325 20.61 15.37 23.73
CA VAL A 325 21.58 14.27 23.58
C VAL A 325 20.97 13.03 22.93
N ALA A 326 19.63 12.94 22.86
CA ALA A 326 18.90 11.91 22.13
C ALA A 326 17.48 12.37 21.78
N LEU A 327 16.92 11.78 20.71
CA LEU A 327 15.48 11.80 20.46
C LEU A 327 14.83 10.73 21.33
N ALA A 328 13.98 11.17 22.26
CA ALA A 328 13.32 10.32 23.25
C ALA A 328 12.58 9.16 22.56
N GLY A 329 12.95 7.92 22.92
CA GLY A 329 12.34 6.70 22.38
C GLY A 329 12.55 6.45 20.89
N ILE A 330 13.42 7.22 20.21
CA ILE A 330 13.62 7.11 18.76
C ILE A 330 15.07 6.78 18.42
N MET A 331 16.02 7.65 18.76
CA MET A 331 17.43 7.47 18.38
C MET A 331 18.36 8.30 19.28
N GLY A 332 19.51 7.72 19.65
CA GLY A 332 20.56 8.42 20.38
C GLY A 332 21.27 9.48 19.53
N GLY A 333 21.85 10.47 20.20
CA GLY A 333 22.77 11.44 19.59
C GLY A 333 24.21 10.95 19.58
N ASN A 334 25.00 11.45 18.63
CA ASN A 334 26.39 11.05 18.44
C ASN A 334 27.31 11.55 19.58
N HIS A 335 27.03 12.73 20.14
CA HIS A 335 27.90 13.39 21.13
C HIS A 335 28.09 12.58 22.43
N CYS A 336 27.03 11.93 22.91
CA CYS A 336 27.05 11.15 24.16
C CYS A 336 27.10 9.64 23.91
N ALA A 337 27.40 9.23 22.66
CA ALA A 337 27.50 7.83 22.28
C ALA A 337 28.67 7.14 23.00
N VAL A 338 28.45 5.87 23.34
CA VAL A 338 29.51 4.99 23.82
C VAL A 338 30.51 4.70 22.70
N THR A 339 31.79 4.61 23.08
CA THR A 339 32.95 4.40 22.21
C THR A 339 33.88 3.37 22.83
N ASP A 340 34.90 2.93 22.09
CA ASP A 340 35.91 1.96 22.58
C ASP A 340 36.74 2.48 23.77
N ASP A 341 36.64 3.78 24.09
CA ASP A 341 37.29 4.43 25.22
C ASP A 341 36.36 4.65 26.44
N THR A 342 35.06 4.36 26.30
CA THR A 342 34.05 4.65 27.33
C THR A 342 34.19 3.72 28.54
N LYS A 343 34.46 4.28 29.72
CA LYS A 343 34.63 3.50 30.97
C LYS A 343 33.46 3.58 31.91
N ASN A 344 32.63 4.60 31.77
CA ASN A 344 31.55 4.91 32.68
C ASN A 344 30.29 5.20 31.89
N ILE A 345 29.19 4.59 32.29
CA ILE A 345 27.95 4.64 31.52
C ILE A 345 26.76 4.98 32.38
N TYR A 346 25.77 5.59 31.74
CA TYR A 346 24.41 5.72 32.25
C TYR A 346 23.48 4.89 31.37
N VAL A 347 22.82 3.90 31.95
CA VAL A 347 21.87 3.03 31.25
C VAL A 347 20.46 3.56 31.49
N GLU A 348 19.76 3.89 30.41
CA GLU A 348 18.37 4.36 30.37
C GLU A 348 17.42 3.23 30.00
N ALA A 349 16.36 3.07 30.78
CA ALA A 349 15.16 2.32 30.41
C ALA A 349 13.92 3.17 30.72
N ALA A 350 13.12 3.47 29.71
CA ALA A 350 11.96 4.36 29.86
C ALA A 350 10.70 3.77 29.23
N TYR A 351 9.55 4.23 29.72
CA TYR A 351 8.26 4.11 29.08
C TYR A 351 7.87 5.46 28.49
N TRP A 352 8.00 5.56 27.16
CA TRP A 352 7.48 6.67 26.37
C TRP A 352 6.02 6.41 26.03
N LEU A 353 5.17 7.42 26.15
CA LEU A 353 3.76 7.26 25.78
C LEU A 353 3.65 6.98 24.27
N PRO A 354 2.88 5.98 23.80
CA PRO A 354 2.78 5.68 22.38
C PRO A 354 2.36 6.89 21.52
N SER A 355 1.41 7.69 22.01
CA SER A 355 0.97 8.94 21.38
C SER A 355 2.09 9.99 21.25
N ALA A 356 3.09 9.94 22.12
CA ALA A 356 4.26 10.81 22.10
C ALA A 356 5.34 10.36 21.09
N ILE A 357 5.25 9.15 20.53
CA ILE A 357 6.21 8.62 19.55
C ILE A 357 5.60 8.45 18.16
N GLN A 358 4.31 8.09 18.07
CA GLN A 358 3.60 7.78 16.82
C GLN A 358 3.86 8.79 15.69
N GLY A 359 4.34 8.26 14.55
CA GLY A 359 4.57 9.02 13.33
C GLY A 359 5.78 9.96 13.34
N ARG A 360 6.48 10.14 14.47
CA ARG A 360 7.59 11.10 14.58
C ARG A 360 8.86 10.64 13.87
N ALA A 361 9.25 9.37 14.01
CA ALA A 361 10.39 8.84 13.25
C ALA A 361 10.18 9.00 11.72
N ARG A 362 8.95 8.77 11.25
CA ARG A 362 8.59 8.93 9.82
C ARG A 362 8.68 10.37 9.35
N ARG A 363 8.44 11.37 10.22
CA ARG A 363 8.64 12.79 9.88
C ARG A 363 10.10 13.12 9.56
N PHE A 364 11.03 12.40 10.19
CA PHE A 364 12.46 12.53 9.92
C PHE A 364 12.97 11.56 8.83
N ASN A 365 12.07 10.88 8.11
CA ASN A 365 12.38 9.94 7.02
C ASN A 365 13.26 8.74 7.43
N PHE A 366 13.15 8.27 8.67
CA PHE A 366 13.78 7.01 9.09
C PHE A 366 12.88 6.20 10.02
N SER A 367 13.28 4.96 10.28
CA SER A 367 12.63 4.05 11.21
C SER A 367 13.70 3.40 12.09
N THR A 368 13.38 3.20 13.37
CA THR A 368 14.25 2.51 14.33
C THR A 368 13.45 1.45 15.06
N ASP A 369 14.15 0.41 15.54
CA ASP A 369 13.56 -0.65 16.36
C ASP A 369 12.91 -0.11 17.64
N ALA A 370 13.51 0.93 18.24
CA ALA A 370 12.98 1.60 19.42
C ALA A 370 11.66 2.33 19.11
N ALA A 371 11.65 3.19 18.08
CA ALA A 371 10.46 3.94 17.70
C ALA A 371 9.32 3.00 17.29
N HIS A 372 9.63 1.92 16.57
CA HIS A 372 8.64 0.94 16.13
C HIS A 372 7.92 0.25 17.30
N ARG A 373 8.64 -0.04 18.39
CA ARG A 373 8.10 -0.61 19.63
C ARG A 373 7.34 0.42 20.45
N PHE A 374 7.96 1.57 20.74
CA PHE A 374 7.32 2.59 21.57
C PHE A 374 6.07 3.19 20.92
N GLU A 375 6.00 3.34 19.58
CA GLU A 375 4.78 3.85 18.92
C GLU A 375 3.57 2.91 19.04
N ARG A 376 3.79 1.62 19.32
CA ARG A 376 2.76 0.61 19.52
C ARG A 376 2.47 0.36 21.00
N GLY A 377 3.52 0.36 21.83
CA GLY A 377 3.44 0.13 23.27
C GLY A 377 4.57 -0.78 23.74
N VAL A 378 5.24 -0.38 24.83
CA VAL A 378 6.24 -1.20 25.54
C VAL A 378 5.75 -1.33 26.98
N ASP A 379 5.87 -2.52 27.57
CA ASP A 379 5.35 -2.82 28.90
C ASP A 379 5.95 -1.89 29.98
N PRO A 380 5.15 -0.97 30.55
CA PRO A 380 5.66 -0.02 31.55
C PRO A 380 5.97 -0.66 32.89
N GLN A 381 5.43 -1.85 33.20
CA GLN A 381 5.69 -2.53 34.47
C GLN A 381 7.05 -3.24 34.44
N ASN A 382 7.49 -3.69 33.26
CA ASN A 382 8.72 -4.46 33.11
C ASN A 382 10.00 -3.60 32.95
N THR A 383 9.88 -2.28 32.87
CA THR A 383 11.00 -1.35 32.61
C THR A 383 12.21 -1.56 33.54
N VAL A 384 11.98 -1.64 34.87
CA VAL A 384 13.07 -1.84 35.84
C VAL A 384 13.67 -3.24 35.77
N ASN A 385 12.85 -4.28 35.55
CA ASN A 385 13.37 -5.64 35.41
C ASN A 385 14.29 -5.75 34.18
N CYS A 386 13.94 -5.12 33.06
CA CYS A 386 14.79 -5.05 31.87
C CYS A 386 16.08 -4.29 32.14
N LEU A 387 16.02 -3.18 32.90
CA LEU A 387 17.22 -2.43 33.31
C LEU A 387 18.15 -3.28 34.20
N GLU A 388 17.58 -4.01 35.16
CA GLU A 388 18.32 -4.93 36.03
C GLU A 388 18.97 -6.06 35.23
N TYR A 389 18.24 -6.65 34.28
CA TYR A 389 18.73 -7.71 33.43
C TYR A 389 19.86 -7.25 32.51
N LEU A 390 19.70 -6.10 31.84
CA LEU A 390 20.76 -5.48 31.05
C LEU A 390 21.99 -5.14 31.90
N SER A 391 21.78 -4.60 33.11
CA SER A 391 22.87 -4.29 34.03
C SER A 391 23.64 -5.55 34.46
N ALA A 392 22.94 -6.65 34.71
CA ALA A 392 23.56 -7.94 35.03
C ALA A 392 24.44 -8.43 33.87
N LEU A 393 23.92 -8.40 32.64
CA LEU A 393 24.67 -8.80 31.44
C LEU A 393 25.90 -7.89 31.20
N ILE A 394 25.75 -6.58 31.39
CA ILE A 394 26.88 -5.63 31.25
C ILE A 394 27.96 -5.98 32.26
N ILE A 395 27.62 -6.21 33.53
CA ILE A 395 28.62 -6.55 34.56
C ILE A 395 29.27 -7.90 34.29
N GLU A 396 28.48 -8.89 33.86
CA GLU A 396 29.00 -10.23 33.54
C GLU A 396 30.02 -10.19 32.41
N VAL A 397 29.75 -9.42 31.35
CA VAL A 397 30.57 -9.39 30.13
C VAL A 397 31.67 -8.34 30.19
N CYS A 398 31.35 -7.13 30.65
CA CYS A 398 32.23 -5.96 30.60
C CYS A 398 32.89 -5.65 31.96
N GLY A 399 32.44 -6.29 33.04
CA GLY A 399 32.83 -5.92 34.40
C GLY A 399 32.22 -4.60 34.87
N GLY A 400 32.81 -4.01 35.90
CA GLY A 400 32.39 -2.72 36.46
C GLY A 400 31.59 -2.84 37.77
N GLN A 401 31.13 -1.69 38.25
CA GLN A 401 30.45 -1.53 39.53
C GLN A 401 29.13 -0.78 39.33
N ALA A 402 28.02 -1.37 39.75
CA ALA A 402 26.69 -0.79 39.60
C ALA A 402 26.32 0.13 40.77
N GLY A 403 25.78 1.29 40.44
CA GLY A 403 25.06 2.15 41.36
C GLY A 403 23.61 1.71 41.58
N PRO A 404 22.89 2.36 42.51
CA PRO A 404 21.46 2.13 42.71
C PRO A 404 20.64 2.53 41.47
N VAL A 405 19.51 1.84 41.25
CA VAL A 405 18.50 2.27 40.26
C VAL A 405 17.82 3.54 40.75
N ASP A 406 17.71 4.53 39.87
CA ASP A 406 16.77 5.65 40.00
C ASP A 406 15.54 5.34 39.15
N ASP A 407 14.34 5.24 39.75
CA ASP A 407 13.09 4.90 39.06
C ASP A 407 12.02 5.95 39.38
N GLN A 408 11.57 6.65 38.34
CA GLN A 408 10.55 7.68 38.42
C GLN A 408 9.29 7.19 37.70
N VAL A 409 8.27 6.77 38.47
CA VAL A 409 6.94 6.40 37.96
C VAL A 409 6.05 7.64 37.97
N LEU A 410 5.59 8.08 36.79
CA LEU A 410 4.99 9.40 36.62
C LEU A 410 3.56 9.35 36.05
N ASN A 411 3.37 8.64 34.94
CA ASN A 411 2.13 8.57 34.19
C ASN A 411 2.05 7.24 33.42
N VAL A 412 2.05 6.15 34.17
CA VAL A 412 1.79 4.81 33.62
C VAL A 412 0.27 4.59 33.55
N PRO A 413 -0.29 4.18 32.40
CA PRO A 413 -1.73 3.97 32.26
C PRO A 413 -2.27 2.94 33.26
N GLU A 414 -3.39 3.27 33.90
CA GLU A 414 -4.15 2.33 34.71
C GLU A 414 -4.80 1.25 33.82
N ARG A 415 -4.65 -0.02 34.19
CA ARG A 415 -5.22 -1.16 33.46
C ARG A 415 -6.63 -1.44 33.97
N LYS A 416 -7.63 -0.83 33.35
CA LYS A 416 -9.03 -0.97 33.76
C LYS A 416 -9.55 -2.39 33.45
N PRO A 417 -10.23 -3.06 34.39
CA PRO A 417 -10.83 -4.36 34.11
C PRO A 417 -11.89 -4.27 33.00
N VAL A 418 -11.84 -5.22 32.07
CA VAL A 418 -12.77 -5.34 30.96
C VAL A 418 -13.71 -6.49 31.23
N LYS A 419 -15.02 -6.25 31.05
CA LYS A 419 -16.06 -7.26 31.28
C LYS A 419 -16.52 -7.85 29.95
N MET A 420 -16.44 -9.17 29.81
CA MET A 420 -16.97 -9.92 28.68
C MET A 420 -18.14 -10.80 29.10
N ARG A 421 -19.28 -10.67 28.43
CA ARG A 421 -20.46 -11.51 28.63
C ARG A 421 -20.39 -12.72 27.71
N LEU A 422 -20.61 -13.92 28.25
CA LEU A 422 -20.60 -15.15 27.46
C LEU A 422 -21.57 -15.09 26.29
N ALA A 423 -22.81 -14.66 26.53
CA ALA A 423 -23.84 -14.51 25.48
C ALA A 423 -23.45 -13.51 24.37
N ARG A 424 -22.61 -12.51 24.68
CA ARG A 424 -22.10 -11.58 23.66
C ARG A 424 -21.02 -12.25 22.81
N ALA A 425 -20.11 -12.99 23.43
CA ALA A 425 -19.09 -13.77 22.73
C ALA A 425 -19.74 -14.79 21.78
N GLU A 426 -20.72 -15.57 22.25
CA GLU A 426 -21.47 -16.53 21.41
C GLU A 426 -22.15 -15.84 20.23
N LYS A 427 -22.76 -14.68 20.46
CA LYS A 427 -23.45 -13.92 19.41
C LYS A 427 -22.48 -13.39 18.34
N VAL A 428 -21.29 -12.96 18.75
CA VAL A 428 -20.29 -12.38 17.83
C VAL A 428 -19.54 -13.47 17.08
N ILE A 429 -19.13 -14.54 17.77
CA ILE A 429 -18.37 -15.66 17.20
C ILE A 429 -19.29 -16.58 16.37
N GLY A 430 -20.56 -16.71 16.77
CA GLY A 430 -21.54 -17.51 16.04
C GLY A 430 -21.54 -19.00 16.41
N ILE A 431 -20.91 -19.38 17.53
CA ILE A 431 -20.88 -20.76 18.03
C ILE A 431 -21.33 -20.82 19.50
N PRO A 432 -21.88 -21.96 19.96
CA PRO A 432 -22.07 -22.21 21.38
C PRO A 432 -20.72 -22.21 22.11
N LEU A 433 -20.62 -21.48 23.23
CA LEU A 433 -19.42 -21.40 24.05
C LEU A 433 -19.75 -21.73 25.50
N THR A 434 -18.90 -22.52 26.15
CA THR A 434 -19.05 -22.79 27.59
C THR A 434 -18.09 -21.92 28.40
N SER A 435 -18.46 -21.67 29.66
CA SER A 435 -17.62 -20.94 30.61
C SER A 435 -16.25 -21.61 30.81
N GLU A 436 -16.17 -22.95 30.72
CA GLU A 436 -14.93 -23.70 30.85
C GLU A 436 -13.96 -23.43 29.70
N VAL A 437 -14.46 -23.36 28.46
CA VAL A 437 -13.64 -23.04 27.28
C VAL A 437 -13.07 -21.63 27.40
N VAL A 438 -13.91 -20.66 27.73
CA VAL A 438 -13.47 -19.26 27.91
C VAL A 438 -12.46 -19.13 29.06
N ALA A 439 -12.72 -19.80 30.18
CA ALA A 439 -11.81 -19.80 31.33
C ALA A 439 -10.46 -20.44 30.99
N ASP A 440 -10.43 -21.52 30.19
CA ASP A 440 -9.20 -22.14 29.72
C ASP A 440 -8.39 -21.20 28.82
N VAL A 441 -9.05 -20.54 27.87
CA VAL A 441 -8.41 -19.53 27.01
C VAL A 441 -7.73 -18.45 27.84
N PHE A 442 -8.45 -17.81 28.76
CA PHE A 442 -7.86 -16.73 29.56
C PHE A 442 -6.76 -17.23 30.49
N LYS A 443 -6.84 -18.45 31.01
CA LYS A 443 -5.73 -19.06 31.78
C LYS A 443 -4.50 -19.27 30.91
N ARG A 444 -4.65 -19.81 29.70
CA ARG A 444 -3.55 -20.07 28.76
C ARG A 444 -2.88 -18.77 28.29
N LEU A 445 -3.66 -17.71 28.11
CA LEU A 445 -3.17 -16.37 27.81
C LEU A 445 -2.51 -15.66 29.01
N GLY A 446 -2.62 -16.22 30.21
CA GLY A 446 -2.10 -15.61 31.44
C GLY A 446 -2.89 -14.38 31.90
N PHE A 447 -4.17 -14.28 31.54
CA PHE A 447 -5.05 -13.21 31.97
C PHE A 447 -5.59 -13.49 33.37
N GLU A 448 -5.47 -12.50 34.27
CA GLU A 448 -6.15 -12.55 35.56
C GLU A 448 -7.64 -12.23 35.34
N PHE A 449 -8.53 -13.11 35.80
CA PHE A 449 -9.96 -12.89 35.67
C PHE A 449 -10.76 -13.38 36.86
N LYS A 450 -11.94 -12.79 37.03
CA LYS A 450 -13.00 -13.23 37.95
C LYS A 450 -14.24 -13.59 37.15
N GLN A 451 -14.84 -14.71 37.48
CA GLN A 451 -16.13 -15.10 36.90
C GLN A 451 -17.27 -14.57 37.77
N GLU A 452 -18.20 -13.83 37.17
CA GLU A 452 -19.39 -13.26 37.78
C GLU A 452 -20.65 -13.76 37.06
N GLY A 453 -21.17 -14.92 37.47
CA GLY A 453 -22.23 -15.60 36.73
C GLY A 453 -21.76 -15.98 35.32
N ASP A 454 -22.44 -15.47 34.30
CA ASP A 454 -22.15 -15.72 32.88
C ASP A 454 -21.23 -14.66 32.25
N ALA A 455 -20.43 -13.97 33.06
CA ALA A 455 -19.48 -12.96 32.60
C ALA A 455 -18.09 -13.15 33.21
N PHE A 456 -17.09 -12.72 32.47
CA PHE A 456 -15.69 -12.71 32.86
C PHE A 456 -15.22 -11.27 32.99
N VAL A 457 -14.72 -10.90 34.17
CA VAL A 457 -14.07 -9.61 34.41
C VAL A 457 -12.58 -9.86 34.39
N VAL A 458 -11.93 -9.43 33.31
CA VAL A 458 -10.51 -9.64 33.04
C VAL A 458 -9.75 -8.37 33.38
N THR A 459 -8.68 -8.46 34.17
CA THR A 459 -7.72 -7.36 34.35
C THR A 459 -6.64 -7.51 33.29
N PRO A 460 -6.56 -6.61 32.30
CA PRO A 460 -5.61 -6.77 31.21
C PRO A 460 -4.16 -6.67 31.71
N PRO A 461 -3.26 -7.60 31.33
CA PRO A 461 -1.85 -7.48 31.70
C PRO A 461 -1.24 -6.23 31.08
N SER A 462 -0.18 -5.68 31.70
CA SER A 462 0.40 -4.38 31.33
C SER A 462 1.01 -4.32 29.93
N TYR A 463 1.40 -5.47 29.37
CA TYR A 463 1.95 -5.56 28.01
C TYR A 463 0.87 -5.58 26.91
N ARG A 464 -0.41 -5.80 27.21
CA ARG A 464 -1.49 -5.94 26.20
C ARG A 464 -2.22 -4.63 25.89
N PHE A 465 -1.62 -3.77 25.08
CA PHE A 465 -2.19 -2.45 24.73
C PHE A 465 -3.49 -2.50 23.92
N ASP A 466 -3.91 -3.68 23.50
CA ASP A 466 -5.06 -3.95 22.64
C ASP A 466 -6.31 -4.45 23.39
N ILE A 467 -6.28 -4.60 24.72
CA ILE A 467 -7.42 -5.03 25.51
C ILE A 467 -8.01 -3.85 26.30
N GLU A 468 -9.03 -3.22 25.75
CA GLU A 468 -9.72 -2.04 26.32
C GLU A 468 -11.26 -2.19 26.32
N ILE A 469 -11.82 -3.03 25.44
CA ILE A 469 -13.26 -3.26 25.27
C ILE A 469 -13.63 -4.75 25.26
N GLU A 470 -14.93 -5.03 25.42
CA GLU A 470 -15.48 -6.39 25.46
C GLU A 470 -15.12 -7.19 24.20
N GLU A 471 -15.18 -6.57 23.02
CA GLU A 471 -14.84 -7.20 21.74
C GLU A 471 -13.39 -7.66 21.64
N ASP A 472 -12.45 -7.03 22.34
CA ASP A 472 -11.03 -7.44 22.32
C ASP A 472 -10.86 -8.79 23.02
N LEU A 473 -11.59 -9.02 24.12
CA LEU A 473 -11.62 -10.32 24.79
C LEU A 473 -12.31 -11.39 23.94
N ILE A 474 -13.33 -11.01 23.16
CA ILE A 474 -14.02 -11.92 22.23
C ILE A 474 -13.08 -12.35 21.11
N GLU A 475 -12.25 -11.45 20.58
CA GLU A 475 -11.20 -11.78 19.63
C GLU A 475 -10.22 -12.81 20.21
N GLU A 476 -9.76 -12.59 21.46
CA GLU A 476 -8.86 -13.53 22.14
C GLU A 476 -9.46 -14.92 22.29
N VAL A 477 -10.76 -15.02 22.60
CA VAL A 477 -11.48 -16.29 22.64
C VAL A 477 -11.56 -16.92 21.26
N ALA A 478 -11.95 -16.16 20.24
CA ALA A 478 -12.12 -16.66 18.89
C ALA A 478 -10.81 -17.19 18.29
N ARG A 479 -9.70 -16.45 18.43
CA ARG A 479 -8.40 -16.88 17.89
C ARG A 479 -7.84 -18.10 18.61
N MET A 480 -8.03 -18.18 19.92
CA MET A 480 -7.54 -19.29 20.74
C MET A 480 -8.41 -20.55 20.60
N TYR A 481 -9.69 -20.37 20.30
CA TYR A 481 -10.55 -21.46 19.85
C TYR A 481 -10.12 -21.99 18.47
N GLY A 482 -9.53 -21.11 17.64
CA GLY A 482 -9.07 -21.41 16.29
C GLY A 482 -10.16 -21.08 15.27
N PHE A 483 -9.88 -20.15 14.36
CA PHE A 483 -10.86 -19.74 13.34
C PHE A 483 -11.27 -20.88 12.42
N GLU A 484 -10.39 -21.84 12.18
CA GLU A 484 -10.67 -23.07 11.43
C GLU A 484 -11.73 -23.98 12.09
N ASN A 485 -11.96 -23.82 13.40
CA ASN A 485 -12.97 -24.57 14.13
C ASN A 485 -14.35 -23.89 14.10
N ILE A 486 -14.45 -22.66 13.57
CA ILE A 486 -15.70 -21.92 13.45
C ILE A 486 -16.40 -22.32 12.14
N PRO A 487 -17.63 -22.87 12.18
CA PRO A 487 -18.32 -23.34 10.98
C PRO A 487 -18.84 -22.19 10.11
N ASP A 488 -18.78 -22.36 8.80
CA ASP A 488 -19.37 -21.43 7.84
C ASP A 488 -20.91 -21.48 7.90
N GLN A 489 -21.53 -20.49 8.54
CA GLN A 489 -22.98 -20.32 8.58
C GLN A 489 -23.42 -19.11 7.74
N PRO A 490 -24.22 -19.32 6.67
CA PRO A 490 -24.74 -18.20 5.89
C PRO A 490 -25.58 -17.24 6.75
N PRO A 491 -25.49 -15.92 6.53
CA PRO A 491 -26.26 -14.95 7.29
C PRO A 491 -27.77 -15.10 7.01
N VAL A 492 -28.58 -15.10 8.07
CA VAL A 492 -30.04 -15.04 7.97
C VAL A 492 -30.47 -13.57 7.91
N ALA A 493 -30.93 -13.13 6.75
CA ALA A 493 -31.40 -11.77 6.54
C ALA A 493 -32.85 -11.75 6.06
N SER A 494 -33.56 -10.65 6.32
CA SER A 494 -34.89 -10.45 5.75
C SER A 494 -34.79 -10.20 4.25
N LEU A 495 -35.57 -10.95 3.45
CA LEU A 495 -35.63 -10.76 2.01
C LEU A 495 -36.49 -9.53 1.68
N LYS A 496 -35.86 -8.36 1.62
CA LYS A 496 -36.51 -7.12 1.18
C LYS A 496 -36.26 -6.90 -0.30
N MET A 497 -37.34 -6.82 -1.08
CA MET A 497 -37.23 -6.41 -2.49
C MET A 497 -36.69 -4.99 -2.57
N SER A 498 -35.60 -4.79 -3.31
CA SER A 498 -35.10 -3.46 -3.66
C SER A 498 -35.93 -2.94 -4.84
N ALA A 499 -36.63 -1.82 -4.64
CA ALA A 499 -37.33 -1.15 -5.71
C ALA A 499 -36.33 -0.38 -6.59
N LYS A 500 -35.97 -0.94 -7.74
CA LYS A 500 -35.30 -0.17 -8.80
C LYS A 500 -36.36 0.65 -9.52
N ALA A 501 -36.20 1.96 -9.55
CA ALA A 501 -37.11 2.83 -10.28
C ALA A 501 -37.06 2.48 -11.77
N GLU A 502 -38.16 1.97 -12.32
CA GLU A 502 -38.30 1.65 -13.75
C GLU A 502 -38.02 2.88 -14.64
N ALA A 503 -38.34 4.07 -14.12
CA ALA A 503 -38.04 5.35 -14.75
C ALA A 503 -36.54 5.68 -14.86
N LYS A 504 -35.64 4.86 -14.30
CA LYS A 504 -34.19 5.07 -14.36
C LYS A 504 -33.48 3.85 -14.96
N ARG A 505 -32.60 4.08 -15.94
CA ARG A 505 -31.68 3.04 -16.40
C ARG A 505 -30.42 2.93 -15.56
N GLY A 506 -29.91 1.71 -15.45
CA GLY A 506 -28.63 1.42 -14.84
C GLY A 506 -27.46 1.79 -15.74
N VAL A 507 -26.32 2.14 -15.14
CA VAL A 507 -25.06 2.41 -15.86
C VAL A 507 -24.62 1.20 -16.70
N HIS A 508 -24.86 -0.02 -16.21
CA HIS A 508 -24.53 -1.24 -16.94
C HIS A 508 -25.24 -1.34 -18.30
N LEU A 509 -26.49 -0.86 -18.41
CA LEU A 509 -27.20 -0.83 -19.69
C LEU A 509 -26.53 0.14 -20.68
N LEU A 510 -26.07 1.30 -20.22
CA LEU A 510 -25.33 2.25 -21.05
C LEU A 510 -24.01 1.65 -21.56
N ARG A 511 -23.26 0.97 -20.68
CA ARG A 511 -22.04 0.24 -21.06
C ARG A 511 -22.33 -0.80 -22.14
N GLN A 512 -23.36 -1.62 -21.94
CA GLN A 512 -23.77 -2.64 -22.91
C GLN A 512 -24.13 -2.02 -24.26
N ARG A 513 -24.87 -0.91 -24.25
CA ARG A 513 -25.27 -0.23 -25.49
C ARG A 513 -24.09 0.36 -26.25
N LEU A 514 -23.10 0.93 -25.57
CA LEU A 514 -21.86 1.39 -26.20
C LEU A 514 -21.05 0.22 -26.77
N ALA A 515 -20.97 -0.91 -26.06
CA ALA A 515 -20.36 -2.12 -26.58
C ALA A 515 -21.05 -2.61 -27.86
N LEU A 516 -22.38 -2.53 -27.93
CA LEU A 516 -23.15 -2.84 -29.15
C LEU A 516 -22.89 -1.86 -30.31
N GLN A 517 -22.45 -0.63 -30.03
CA GLN A 517 -21.95 0.32 -31.04
C GLN A 517 -20.46 0.10 -31.38
N GLY A 518 -19.84 -0.95 -30.86
CA GLY A 518 -18.47 -1.33 -31.16
C GLY A 518 -17.41 -0.52 -30.39
N TYR A 519 -17.75 0.03 -29.22
CA TYR A 519 -16.79 0.65 -28.31
C TYR A 519 -16.32 -0.35 -27.24
N GLN A 520 -15.03 -0.33 -26.92
CA GLN A 520 -14.43 -1.10 -25.85
C GLN A 520 -14.31 -0.25 -24.58
N GLU A 521 -14.69 -0.79 -23.42
CA GLU A 521 -14.54 -0.08 -22.14
C GLU A 521 -13.06 -0.02 -21.72
N ALA A 522 -12.63 1.15 -21.25
CA ALA A 522 -11.33 1.41 -20.64
C ALA A 522 -11.52 1.96 -19.22
N VAL A 523 -10.55 1.68 -18.34
CA VAL A 523 -10.50 2.21 -16.97
C VAL A 523 -9.17 2.93 -16.80
N ASN A 524 -9.23 4.25 -16.59
CA ASN A 524 -8.05 5.10 -16.43
C ASN A 524 -7.89 5.57 -14.99
N PHE A 525 -6.68 5.99 -14.64
CA PHE A 525 -6.42 6.62 -13.35
C PHE A 525 -7.28 7.89 -13.17
N GLY A 526 -7.66 8.18 -11.92
CA GLY A 526 -8.30 9.44 -11.54
C GLY A 526 -7.32 10.63 -11.51
N PHE A 527 -6.03 10.36 -11.68
CA PHE A 527 -4.94 11.32 -11.67
C PHE A 527 -4.33 11.45 -13.07
N THR A 528 -3.88 12.64 -13.41
CA THR A 528 -3.29 12.98 -14.71
C THR A 528 -2.28 14.12 -14.54
N ASP A 529 -1.63 14.51 -15.63
CA ASP A 529 -0.73 15.65 -15.67
C ASP A 529 -1.49 16.97 -15.88
N LEU A 530 -0.92 18.06 -15.37
CA LEU A 530 -1.49 19.41 -15.44
C LEU A 530 -1.62 19.91 -16.89
N GLU A 531 -0.66 19.59 -17.75
CA GLU A 531 -0.56 20.10 -19.12
C GLU A 531 -1.70 19.54 -19.99
N SER A 532 -2.04 18.27 -19.85
CA SER A 532 -3.17 17.63 -20.50
C SER A 532 -4.49 18.29 -20.11
N GLU A 533 -4.70 18.59 -18.82
CA GLU A 533 -5.92 19.25 -18.34
C GLU A 533 -6.06 20.68 -18.85
N GLN A 534 -4.96 21.44 -18.88
CA GLN A 534 -4.92 22.77 -19.47
C GLN A 534 -5.29 22.74 -20.97
N ARG A 535 -4.75 21.78 -21.72
CA ARG A 535 -5.01 21.63 -23.16
C ARG A 535 -6.42 21.16 -23.48
N LEU A 536 -6.94 20.18 -22.74
CA LEU A 536 -8.20 19.53 -23.04
C LEU A 536 -9.40 20.28 -22.44
N ALA A 537 -9.31 20.70 -21.18
CA ALA A 537 -10.42 21.36 -20.49
C ALA A 537 -10.31 22.89 -20.49
N GLY A 538 -9.16 23.46 -20.88
CA GLY A 538 -8.88 24.89 -20.67
C GLY A 538 -8.74 25.26 -19.19
N ALA A 539 -8.58 24.27 -18.31
CA ALA A 539 -8.56 24.45 -16.87
C ALA A 539 -7.30 25.20 -16.44
N GLN A 540 -7.42 26.11 -15.47
CA GLN A 540 -6.26 26.72 -14.84
C GLN A 540 -5.81 25.87 -13.63
N GLU A 541 -4.55 26.04 -13.23
CA GLU A 541 -3.98 25.23 -12.14
C GLU A 541 -4.74 25.40 -10.81
N GLN A 542 -5.28 26.59 -10.54
CA GLN A 542 -6.10 26.87 -9.35
C GLN A 542 -7.45 26.16 -9.35
N ASP A 543 -7.99 25.82 -10.53
CA ASP A 543 -9.30 25.17 -10.67
C ASP A 543 -9.21 23.65 -10.44
N LEU A 544 -7.99 23.11 -10.58
CA LEU A 544 -7.68 21.70 -10.43
C LEU A 544 -7.38 21.33 -8.98
N ILE A 545 -7.54 20.04 -8.68
CA ILE A 545 -7.21 19.47 -7.39
C ILE A 545 -5.82 18.84 -7.50
N LYS A 546 -4.83 19.43 -6.82
CA LYS A 546 -3.46 18.90 -6.80
C LYS A 546 -3.34 17.72 -5.85
N VAL A 547 -2.53 16.74 -6.23
CA VAL A 547 -2.09 15.64 -5.37
C VAL A 547 -0.83 16.10 -4.65
N LEU A 548 -0.83 16.11 -3.30
CA LEU A 548 0.29 16.63 -2.52
C LEU A 548 1.55 15.78 -2.66
N ASN A 549 1.39 14.45 -2.63
CA ASN A 549 2.48 13.47 -2.75
C ASN A 549 2.16 12.49 -3.88
N PRO A 550 2.28 12.88 -5.16
CA PRO A 550 1.92 12.03 -6.28
C PRO A 550 2.94 10.89 -6.45
N ILE A 551 2.49 9.73 -6.93
CA ILE A 551 3.37 8.58 -7.22
C ILE A 551 4.40 8.89 -8.33
N ALA A 552 4.05 9.80 -9.24
CA ALA A 552 4.94 10.35 -10.26
C ALA A 552 4.43 11.73 -10.71
N ASN A 553 5.30 12.55 -11.29
CA ASN A 553 4.96 13.92 -11.72
C ASN A 553 3.78 13.98 -12.71
N GLN A 554 3.64 12.98 -13.58
CA GLN A 554 2.53 12.85 -14.54
C GLN A 554 1.16 12.51 -13.90
N TYR A 555 1.10 12.39 -12.57
CA TYR A 555 -0.12 12.15 -11.78
C TYR A 555 -0.33 13.26 -10.73
N GLY A 556 0.13 14.48 -11.04
CA GLY A 556 0.13 15.61 -10.11
C GLY A 556 -1.23 16.26 -9.85
N VAL A 557 -2.25 16.01 -10.68
CA VAL A 557 -3.60 16.57 -10.52
C VAL A 557 -4.69 15.52 -10.72
N MET A 558 -5.86 15.74 -10.11
CA MET A 558 -7.07 14.97 -10.40
C MET A 558 -7.64 15.36 -11.77
N ARG A 559 -8.13 14.39 -12.55
CA ARG A 559 -8.75 14.63 -13.86
C ARG A 559 -10.06 15.42 -13.77
N SER A 560 -10.26 16.42 -14.63
CA SER A 560 -11.53 17.17 -14.76
C SER A 560 -12.42 16.70 -15.93
N ASN A 561 -11.85 15.85 -16.80
CA ASN A 561 -12.48 15.19 -17.95
C ASN A 561 -11.97 13.73 -18.07
N LEU A 562 -12.54 12.95 -18.98
CA LEU A 562 -12.17 11.56 -19.26
C LEU A 562 -11.27 11.43 -20.52
N TRP A 563 -11.14 12.48 -21.32
CA TRP A 563 -10.44 12.40 -22.61
C TRP A 563 -8.93 12.22 -22.48
N GLY A 564 -8.28 12.76 -21.45
CA GLY A 564 -6.83 12.62 -21.27
C GLY A 564 -6.38 11.15 -21.25
N GLY A 565 -7.00 10.33 -20.39
CA GLY A 565 -6.74 8.90 -20.32
C GLY A 565 -7.12 8.14 -21.60
N LEU A 566 -8.26 8.49 -22.21
CA LEU A 566 -8.70 7.86 -23.46
C LEU A 566 -7.75 8.16 -24.64
N LEU A 567 -7.24 9.39 -24.77
CA LEU A 567 -6.28 9.77 -25.80
C LEU A 567 -4.92 9.09 -25.59
N ALA A 568 -4.48 8.93 -24.33
CA ALA A 568 -3.29 8.14 -24.02
C ALA A 568 -3.46 6.67 -24.45
N ASN A 569 -4.63 6.08 -24.20
CA ASN A 569 -4.95 4.72 -24.66
C ASN A 569 -4.97 4.63 -26.18
N LEU A 570 -5.54 5.61 -26.88
CA LEU A 570 -5.51 5.68 -28.34
C LEU A 570 -4.06 5.65 -28.84
N LYS A 571 -3.22 6.58 -28.36
CA LYS A 571 -1.79 6.66 -28.75
C LYS A 571 -1.07 5.33 -28.50
N ALA A 572 -1.28 4.71 -27.35
CA ALA A 572 -0.69 3.42 -27.01
C ALA A 572 -1.12 2.29 -27.97
N ASN A 573 -2.37 2.29 -28.44
CA ASN A 573 -2.86 1.32 -29.42
C ASN A 573 -2.33 1.59 -30.83
N LEU A 574 -2.25 2.86 -31.24
CA LEU A 574 -1.66 3.24 -32.54
C LEU A 574 -0.19 2.84 -32.62
N ASN A 575 0.58 3.05 -31.54
CA ASN A 575 1.98 2.64 -31.43
C ASN A 575 2.17 1.11 -31.53
N ARG A 576 1.09 0.33 -31.36
CA ARG A 576 1.06 -1.13 -31.52
C ARG A 576 0.42 -1.57 -32.84
N GLY A 577 0.16 -0.65 -33.76
CA GLY A 577 -0.34 -0.93 -35.11
C GLY A 577 -1.86 -1.03 -35.24
N ALA A 578 -2.64 -0.66 -34.23
CA ALA A 578 -4.11 -0.67 -34.34
C ALA A 578 -4.61 0.45 -35.26
N GLY A 579 -5.14 0.12 -36.44
CA GLY A 579 -5.67 1.10 -37.41
C GLY A 579 -7.07 1.66 -37.09
N ARG A 580 -7.81 1.03 -36.17
CA ARG A 580 -9.15 1.43 -35.73
C ARG A 580 -9.29 1.23 -34.23
N VAL A 581 -9.67 2.27 -33.50
CA VAL A 581 -9.77 2.25 -32.05
C VAL A 581 -11.04 3.00 -31.62
N ARG A 582 -11.88 2.34 -30.83
CA ARG A 582 -13.12 2.92 -30.31
C ARG A 582 -13.22 2.58 -28.83
N LEU A 583 -13.09 3.58 -27.98
CA LEU A 583 -12.97 3.42 -26.53
C LEU A 583 -14.03 4.25 -25.82
N PHE A 584 -14.49 3.76 -24.68
CA PHE A 584 -15.30 4.55 -23.76
C PHE A 584 -14.90 4.28 -22.31
N GLU A 585 -15.20 5.21 -21.43
CA GLU A 585 -15.02 5.09 -19.99
C GLU A 585 -16.25 5.67 -19.28
N THR A 586 -16.66 5.03 -18.18
CA THR A 586 -17.57 5.66 -17.20
C THR A 586 -16.81 5.87 -15.90
N GLY A 587 -16.72 7.11 -15.44
CA GLY A 587 -15.91 7.42 -14.26
C GLY A 587 -16.26 8.76 -13.63
N ARG A 588 -15.70 9.01 -12.45
CA ARG A 588 -15.76 10.33 -11.81
C ARG A 588 -14.75 11.28 -12.44
N VAL A 589 -15.13 12.54 -12.52
CA VAL A 589 -14.21 13.67 -12.71
C VAL A 589 -14.27 14.55 -11.48
N PHE A 590 -13.27 15.39 -11.28
CA PHE A 590 -13.11 16.13 -10.03
C PHE A 590 -13.00 17.62 -10.32
N LYS A 591 -13.77 18.42 -9.59
CA LYS A 591 -13.83 19.88 -9.74
C LYS A 591 -13.88 20.55 -8.38
N ARG A 592 -13.26 21.71 -8.25
CA ARG A 592 -13.53 22.60 -7.13
C ARG A 592 -14.91 23.21 -7.28
N ASP A 593 -15.70 23.18 -6.21
CA ASP A 593 -17.01 23.83 -6.16
C ASP A 593 -17.29 24.29 -4.73
N PRO A 594 -17.19 25.61 -4.44
CA PRO A 594 -17.37 26.14 -3.09
C PRO A 594 -18.80 25.96 -2.56
N ASN A 595 -19.76 25.63 -3.43
CA ASN A 595 -21.15 25.42 -3.02
C ASN A 595 -21.41 24.02 -2.46
N VAL A 596 -20.50 23.06 -2.71
CA VAL A 596 -20.63 21.70 -2.17
C VAL A 596 -20.37 21.72 -0.67
N GLN A 597 -21.35 21.27 0.09
CA GLN A 597 -21.27 21.10 1.54
C GLN A 597 -20.78 19.70 1.92
N GLU A 598 -20.25 19.57 3.14
CA GLU A 598 -19.86 18.27 3.71
C GLU A 598 -21.11 17.42 3.96
N GLU A 599 -21.16 16.24 3.35
CA GLU A 599 -22.25 15.26 3.53
C GLU A 599 -21.66 13.84 3.44
N ALA A 600 -22.42 12.82 3.82
CA ALA A 600 -21.99 11.43 3.66
C ALA A 600 -21.61 11.14 2.19
N GLY A 601 -20.31 10.93 1.94
CA GLY A 601 -19.76 10.69 0.60
C GLY A 601 -19.46 11.93 -0.25
N LYS A 602 -19.56 13.15 0.31
CA LYS A 602 -19.19 14.41 -0.34
C LYS A 602 -18.26 15.22 0.56
N VAL A 603 -17.20 15.77 -0.04
CA VAL A 603 -16.23 16.61 0.65
C VAL A 603 -16.54 18.07 0.33
N ALA A 604 -16.62 18.92 1.35
CA ALA A 604 -16.89 20.34 1.18
C ALA A 604 -15.89 20.99 0.21
N GLY A 605 -16.40 21.81 -0.71
CA GLY A 605 -15.56 22.48 -1.71
C GLY A 605 -15.20 21.65 -2.95
N PHE A 606 -15.64 20.38 -3.05
CA PHE A 606 -15.27 19.47 -4.15
C PHE A 606 -16.47 18.73 -4.75
N HIS A 607 -16.71 18.97 -6.04
CA HIS A 607 -17.73 18.30 -6.83
C HIS A 607 -17.12 17.12 -7.62
N GLN A 608 -17.76 15.94 -7.54
CA GLN A 608 -17.27 14.69 -8.14
C GLN A 608 -18.31 14.04 -9.08
N PRO A 609 -18.73 14.72 -10.16
CA PRO A 609 -19.78 14.19 -11.03
C PRO A 609 -19.29 12.93 -11.76
N GLN A 610 -20.22 12.00 -11.99
CA GLN A 610 -19.98 10.87 -12.87
C GLN A 610 -20.27 11.24 -14.31
N LYS A 611 -19.39 10.82 -15.21
CA LYS A 611 -19.48 11.05 -16.64
C LYS A 611 -19.31 9.75 -17.41
N ILE A 612 -19.81 9.74 -18.63
CA ILE A 612 -19.51 8.74 -19.64
C ILE A 612 -18.87 9.43 -20.84
N GLY A 613 -17.65 9.06 -21.16
CA GLY A 613 -16.89 9.66 -22.25
C GLY A 613 -16.32 8.60 -23.17
N GLY A 614 -15.98 8.98 -24.38
CA GLY A 614 -15.43 8.06 -25.36
C GLY A 614 -14.79 8.75 -26.54
N LEU A 615 -14.13 7.94 -27.35
CA LEU A 615 -13.54 8.34 -28.61
C LEU A 615 -13.72 7.26 -29.69
N ALA A 616 -13.78 7.70 -30.94
CA ALA A 616 -13.72 6.85 -32.11
C ALA A 616 -12.63 7.35 -33.07
N TYR A 617 -11.80 6.43 -33.55
CA TYR A 617 -10.67 6.69 -34.43
C TYR A 617 -10.57 5.61 -35.52
N GLY A 618 -10.12 6.02 -36.71
CA GLY A 618 -9.89 5.13 -37.85
C GLY A 618 -11.15 4.92 -38.67
N SER A 619 -11.34 3.73 -39.23
CA SER A 619 -12.49 3.44 -40.09
C SER A 619 -13.81 3.34 -39.30
N PHE A 620 -14.91 3.85 -39.88
CA PHE A 620 -16.23 3.80 -39.24
C PHE A 620 -16.65 2.37 -38.91
N VAL A 621 -16.64 1.50 -39.93
CA VAL A 621 -16.80 0.05 -39.82
C VAL A 621 -15.45 -0.65 -39.95
N PRO A 622 -15.27 -1.85 -39.38
CA PRO A 622 -14.15 -2.71 -39.71
C PRO A 622 -14.09 -2.99 -41.22
N GLU A 623 -12.91 -3.36 -41.71
CA GLU A 623 -12.74 -3.78 -43.10
C GLU A 623 -13.70 -4.92 -43.45
N GLN A 624 -14.52 -4.73 -44.48
CA GLN A 624 -15.55 -5.67 -44.89
C GLN A 624 -15.99 -5.42 -46.34
N TRP A 625 -16.51 -6.45 -46.99
CA TRP A 625 -16.74 -6.48 -48.45
C TRP A 625 -17.92 -5.65 -48.94
N ALA A 626 -18.91 -5.36 -48.09
CA ALA A 626 -20.16 -4.70 -48.48
C ALA A 626 -20.11 -3.17 -48.36
N ASN A 627 -19.11 -2.62 -47.65
CA ASN A 627 -19.02 -1.18 -47.41
C ASN A 627 -17.67 -0.63 -47.90
N ALA A 628 -17.70 0.52 -48.56
CA ALA A 628 -16.48 1.27 -48.85
C ALA A 628 -15.81 1.76 -47.56
N THR A 629 -14.49 1.61 -47.48
CA THR A 629 -13.71 2.09 -46.34
C THR A 629 -13.75 3.62 -46.29
N ARG A 630 -14.23 4.17 -45.17
CA ARG A 630 -14.16 5.59 -44.83
C ARG A 630 -13.83 5.78 -43.35
N ALA A 631 -13.23 6.93 -43.03
CA ALA A 631 -12.99 7.31 -41.65
C ALA A 631 -14.32 7.54 -40.91
N VAL A 632 -14.30 7.34 -39.60
CA VAL A 632 -15.37 7.77 -38.69
C VAL A 632 -15.46 9.29 -38.67
N ASP A 633 -16.68 9.83 -38.67
CA ASP A 633 -16.94 11.26 -38.60
C ASP A 633 -17.87 11.63 -37.42
N PHE A 634 -18.16 12.93 -37.31
CA PHE A 634 -19.05 13.47 -36.28
C PHE A 634 -20.44 12.82 -36.26
N PHE A 635 -21.03 12.59 -37.44
CA PHE A 635 -22.39 12.09 -37.57
C PHE A 635 -22.49 10.61 -37.20
N ASP A 636 -21.42 9.84 -37.42
CA ASP A 636 -21.34 8.46 -36.95
C ASP A 636 -21.45 8.37 -35.43
N VAL A 637 -20.62 9.12 -34.71
CA VAL A 637 -20.62 9.12 -33.24
C VAL A 637 -21.90 9.73 -32.69
N LYS A 638 -22.45 10.77 -33.33
CA LYS A 638 -23.77 11.30 -32.99
C LYS A 638 -24.84 10.21 -33.09
N GLY A 639 -24.89 9.46 -34.20
CA GLY A 639 -25.84 8.38 -34.39
C GLY A 639 -25.67 7.22 -33.40
N ASP A 640 -24.42 6.91 -33.02
CA ASP A 640 -24.15 5.94 -31.96
C ASP A 640 -24.73 6.39 -30.62
N LEU A 641 -24.54 7.67 -30.27
CA LEU A 641 -25.09 8.23 -29.03
C LEU A 641 -26.61 8.29 -29.08
N GLU A 642 -27.24 8.59 -30.22
CA GLU A 642 -28.71 8.53 -30.37
C GLU A 642 -29.23 7.12 -30.07
N ARG A 643 -28.59 6.08 -30.61
CA ARG A 643 -28.93 4.67 -30.32
C ARG A 643 -28.66 4.27 -28.86
N VAL A 644 -27.55 4.75 -28.29
CA VAL A 644 -27.20 4.47 -26.88
C VAL A 644 -28.19 5.14 -25.93
N LEU A 645 -28.59 6.37 -26.24
CA LEU A 645 -29.39 7.21 -25.36
C LEU A 645 -30.89 6.99 -25.48
N ASP A 646 -31.39 6.41 -26.57
CA ASP A 646 -32.79 6.01 -26.78
C ASP A 646 -33.48 5.48 -25.50
N PRO A 647 -34.72 5.88 -25.17
CA PRO A 647 -35.61 6.79 -25.89
C PRO A 647 -35.32 8.28 -25.64
N LEU A 648 -34.20 8.63 -24.99
CA LEU A 648 -33.88 10.02 -24.74
C LEU A 648 -33.49 10.74 -26.03
N HIS A 649 -34.21 11.83 -26.31
CA HIS A 649 -33.94 12.67 -27.47
C HIS A 649 -33.01 13.82 -27.09
N PHE A 650 -31.84 13.88 -27.72
CA PHE A 650 -30.93 15.01 -27.61
C PHE A 650 -30.70 15.65 -28.98
N VAL A 651 -30.38 16.94 -28.95
CA VAL A 651 -29.93 17.70 -30.12
C VAL A 651 -28.51 18.20 -29.90
N THR A 652 -27.86 18.57 -30.99
CA THR A 652 -26.50 19.11 -30.98
C THR A 652 -26.53 20.58 -31.40
N GLU A 653 -26.05 21.47 -30.54
CA GLU A 653 -25.90 22.90 -30.86
C GLU A 653 -24.42 23.22 -31.10
N ALA A 654 -24.11 23.87 -32.23
CA ALA A 654 -22.74 24.22 -32.58
C ALA A 654 -22.15 25.14 -31.51
N ALA A 655 -21.05 24.71 -30.89
CA ALA A 655 -20.42 25.42 -29.79
C ALA A 655 -18.92 25.13 -29.79
N GLN A 656 -18.12 26.10 -29.33
CA GLN A 656 -16.67 25.95 -29.27
C GLN A 656 -16.25 25.31 -27.94
N HIS A 657 -15.24 24.44 -28.00
CA HIS A 657 -14.62 23.82 -26.84
C HIS A 657 -13.09 23.78 -27.03
N PRO A 658 -12.26 24.04 -26.00
CA PRO A 658 -10.81 24.07 -26.15
C PRO A 658 -10.21 22.82 -26.82
N ALA A 659 -10.70 21.63 -26.44
CA ALA A 659 -10.24 20.37 -27.03
C ALA A 659 -10.71 20.10 -28.47
N LEU A 660 -11.76 20.77 -28.96
CA LEU A 660 -12.49 20.34 -30.15
C LEU A 660 -12.33 21.30 -31.32
N HIS A 661 -12.49 20.78 -32.54
CA HIS A 661 -12.42 21.57 -33.76
C HIS A 661 -13.59 22.57 -33.83
N PRO A 662 -13.34 23.88 -34.04
CA PRO A 662 -14.35 24.94 -33.86
C PRO A 662 -15.56 24.84 -34.83
N GLY A 663 -15.37 24.25 -36.01
CA GLY A 663 -16.45 24.00 -36.97
C GLY A 663 -17.08 22.60 -36.90
N ARG A 664 -16.58 21.72 -36.03
CA ARG A 664 -16.97 20.29 -35.93
C ARG A 664 -17.10 19.87 -34.46
N SER A 665 -17.68 20.76 -33.66
CA SER A 665 -17.91 20.59 -32.23
C SER A 665 -19.31 21.09 -31.87
N ALA A 666 -19.94 20.39 -30.94
CA ALA A 666 -21.27 20.72 -30.47
C ALA A 666 -21.46 20.40 -28.99
N GLN A 667 -22.28 21.21 -28.34
CA GLN A 667 -22.85 20.87 -27.04
C GLN A 667 -24.03 19.92 -27.26
N ALA A 668 -24.05 18.81 -26.51
CA ALA A 668 -25.18 17.88 -26.50
C ALA A 668 -26.24 18.38 -25.51
N ILE A 669 -27.46 18.57 -26.00
CA ILE A 669 -28.58 19.12 -25.24
C ILE A 669 -29.73 18.12 -25.21
N LEU A 670 -30.02 17.59 -24.04
CA LEU A 670 -31.16 16.71 -23.81
C LEU A 670 -32.46 17.52 -23.77
N LYS A 671 -33.46 17.08 -24.54
CA LYS A 671 -34.82 17.65 -24.55
C LYS A 671 -35.67 16.93 -23.50
N VAL A 672 -35.98 17.60 -22.40
CA VAL A 672 -36.79 17.05 -21.30
C VAL A 672 -38.08 17.87 -21.17
N GLY A 673 -39.14 17.40 -21.81
CA GLY A 673 -40.40 18.14 -21.89
C GLY A 673 -40.21 19.50 -22.56
N LYS A 674 -40.44 20.59 -21.82
CA LYS A 674 -40.19 21.97 -22.28
C LYS A 674 -38.80 22.51 -21.92
N ASN A 675 -38.00 21.75 -21.18
CA ASN A 675 -36.68 22.17 -20.71
C ASN A 675 -35.57 21.59 -21.59
N ASN A 676 -34.48 22.34 -21.69
CA ASN A 676 -33.25 21.92 -22.35
C ASN A 676 -32.17 21.74 -21.27
N VAL A 677 -31.53 20.57 -21.24
CA VAL A 677 -30.44 20.29 -20.29
C VAL A 677 -29.17 20.04 -21.08
N ALA A 678 -28.14 20.88 -20.91
CA ALA A 678 -26.83 20.59 -21.46
C ALA A 678 -26.25 19.37 -20.74
N ILE A 679 -25.96 18.31 -21.48
CA ILE A 679 -25.49 17.04 -20.94
C ILE A 679 -24.04 16.75 -21.31
N GLY A 680 -23.38 17.58 -22.11
CA GLY A 680 -21.96 17.38 -22.42
C GLY A 680 -21.58 17.81 -23.83
N TRP A 681 -20.57 17.16 -24.41
CA TRP A 681 -19.92 17.55 -25.66
C TRP A 681 -19.73 16.38 -26.61
N ILE A 682 -19.74 16.70 -27.91
CA ILE A 682 -19.33 15.82 -29.01
C ILE A 682 -18.55 16.65 -30.04
N GLY A 683 -17.48 16.11 -30.60
CA GLY A 683 -16.75 16.79 -31.67
C GLY A 683 -15.45 16.10 -32.08
N GLU A 684 -14.89 16.53 -33.20
CA GLU A 684 -13.53 16.12 -33.59
C GLU A 684 -12.47 16.83 -32.75
N LEU A 685 -11.38 16.14 -32.41
CA LEU A 685 -10.24 16.73 -31.72
C LEU A 685 -9.66 17.91 -32.52
N HIS A 686 -9.28 18.98 -31.82
CA HIS A 686 -8.67 20.16 -32.43
C HIS A 686 -7.36 19.79 -33.16
N PRO A 687 -7.09 20.30 -34.38
CA PRO A 687 -5.89 19.93 -35.16
C PRO A 687 -4.56 20.20 -34.43
N GLY A 688 -4.47 21.30 -33.68
CA GLY A 688 -3.30 21.60 -32.86
C GLY A 688 -3.06 20.56 -31.75
N LEU A 689 -4.14 20.00 -31.17
CA LEU A 689 -4.03 18.92 -30.20
C LEU A 689 -3.77 17.58 -30.88
N GLN A 690 -4.38 17.33 -32.04
CA GLN A 690 -4.04 16.17 -32.86
C GLN A 690 -2.53 16.10 -33.13
N GLN A 691 -1.91 17.23 -33.47
CA GLN A 691 -0.46 17.32 -33.65
C GLN A 691 0.30 17.14 -32.32
N ALA A 692 -0.13 17.78 -31.23
CA ALA A 692 0.53 17.67 -29.92
C ALA A 692 0.50 16.23 -29.36
N TYR A 693 -0.58 15.48 -29.62
CA TYR A 693 -0.69 14.07 -29.27
C TYR A 693 -0.10 13.11 -30.32
N GLU A 694 0.46 13.65 -31.41
CA GLU A 694 1.09 12.90 -32.52
C GLU A 694 0.13 11.90 -33.18
N LEU A 695 -1.13 12.30 -33.33
CA LEU A 695 -2.16 11.44 -33.92
C LEU A 695 -2.21 11.63 -35.44
N PRO A 696 -2.17 10.56 -36.25
CA PRO A 696 -2.24 10.67 -37.71
C PRO A 696 -3.55 11.28 -38.23
N GLN A 697 -4.65 11.13 -37.47
CA GLN A 697 -5.98 11.64 -37.78
C GLN A 697 -6.64 12.15 -36.50
N ALA A 698 -7.61 13.07 -36.60
CA ALA A 698 -8.37 13.53 -35.44
C ALA A 698 -9.41 12.46 -35.03
N PRO A 699 -9.40 11.95 -33.78
CA PRO A 699 -10.51 11.16 -33.27
C PRO A 699 -11.74 12.03 -33.06
N VAL A 700 -12.92 11.41 -33.12
CA VAL A 700 -14.19 12.02 -32.67
C VAL A 700 -14.39 11.67 -31.21
N LEU A 701 -14.54 12.68 -30.37
CA LEU A 701 -14.68 12.59 -28.92
C LEU A 701 -16.12 12.86 -28.49
N PHE A 702 -16.54 12.24 -27.40
CA PHE A 702 -17.73 12.65 -26.66
C PHE A 702 -17.50 12.55 -25.15
N GLU A 703 -18.22 13.35 -24.38
CA GLU A 703 -18.29 13.23 -22.92
C GLU A 703 -19.62 13.76 -22.44
N LEU A 704 -20.37 12.94 -21.69
CA LEU A 704 -21.71 13.25 -21.21
C LEU A 704 -21.81 13.07 -19.69
N ASP A 705 -22.56 13.95 -19.03
CA ASP A 705 -22.94 13.82 -17.63
C ASP A 705 -23.88 12.61 -17.46
N LEU A 706 -23.54 11.74 -16.51
CA LEU A 706 -24.17 10.43 -16.39
C LEU A 706 -25.58 10.48 -15.79
N GLU A 707 -25.83 11.40 -14.84
CA GLU A 707 -27.13 11.45 -14.15
C GLU A 707 -28.30 11.83 -15.06
N PRO A 708 -28.25 12.93 -15.85
CA PRO A 708 -29.38 13.30 -16.71
C PRO A 708 -29.73 12.22 -17.73
N ILE A 709 -28.73 11.52 -18.27
CA ILE A 709 -28.95 10.48 -19.26
C ILE A 709 -29.46 9.17 -18.66
N ARG A 710 -29.62 9.05 -17.34
CA ARG A 710 -30.20 7.85 -16.71
C ARG A 710 -31.70 7.97 -16.47
N GLU A 711 -32.24 9.17 -16.46
CA GLU A 711 -33.66 9.45 -16.25
C GLU A 711 -34.43 9.21 -17.55
N LEU A 712 -35.21 8.12 -17.62
CA LEU A 712 -36.02 7.77 -18.79
C LEU A 712 -37.48 8.25 -18.68
N GLY A 713 -38.01 8.32 -17.45
CA GLY A 713 -39.45 8.42 -17.22
C GLY A 713 -40.16 7.07 -17.44
N LEU A 714 -41.46 7.03 -17.18
CA LEU A 714 -42.29 5.85 -17.44
C LEU A 714 -42.93 5.94 -18.82
N PRO A 715 -43.02 4.84 -19.58
CA PRO A 715 -43.74 4.82 -20.84
C PRO A 715 -45.23 5.07 -20.60
N VAL A 716 -45.83 5.92 -21.44
CA VAL A 716 -47.29 6.18 -21.44
C VAL A 716 -47.89 5.42 -22.63
N PRO A 717 -48.87 4.53 -22.43
CA PRO A 717 -49.49 3.80 -23.53
C PRO A 717 -50.32 4.74 -24.41
N GLU A 718 -50.20 4.59 -25.73
CA GLU A 718 -51.02 5.27 -26.72
C GLU A 718 -51.77 4.26 -27.60
N GLU A 719 -53.00 4.60 -28.02
CA GLU A 719 -53.79 3.76 -28.93
C GLU A 719 -53.25 3.85 -30.37
N LEU A 720 -53.08 2.70 -31.02
CA LEU A 720 -52.67 2.64 -32.42
C LEU A 720 -53.86 3.00 -33.33
N SER A 721 -53.65 3.95 -34.24
CA SER A 721 -54.70 4.36 -35.20
C SER A 721 -55.10 3.21 -36.12
N LYS A 722 -56.40 3.11 -36.38
CA LYS A 722 -56.98 2.21 -37.41
C LYS A 722 -57.03 2.86 -38.80
N PHE A 723 -56.73 4.15 -38.88
CA PHE A 723 -56.75 4.94 -40.12
C PHE A 723 -55.35 5.07 -40.72
N PRO A 724 -55.23 5.18 -42.06
CA PRO A 724 -53.94 5.29 -42.71
C PRO A 724 -53.27 6.64 -42.46
N ALA A 725 -51.94 6.63 -42.34
CA ALA A 725 -51.14 7.85 -42.35
C ALA A 725 -50.90 8.33 -43.79
N VAL A 726 -50.79 9.64 -43.97
CA VAL A 726 -50.43 10.28 -45.24
C VAL A 726 -49.06 10.93 -45.11
N GLN A 727 -48.24 10.80 -46.15
CA GLN A 727 -46.93 11.47 -46.22
C GLN A 727 -46.98 12.60 -47.26
N ARG A 728 -46.37 13.72 -46.92
CA ARG A 728 -46.15 14.87 -47.81
C ARG A 728 -44.73 15.39 -47.60
N ASP A 729 -44.04 15.63 -48.71
CA ASP A 729 -42.67 16.11 -48.69
C ASP A 729 -42.63 17.63 -48.94
N LEU A 730 -41.73 18.35 -48.24
CA LEU A 730 -41.47 19.78 -48.37
C LEU A 730 -40.00 20.00 -48.68
N ALA A 731 -39.70 20.57 -49.85
CA ALA A 731 -38.37 21.02 -50.20
C ALA A 731 -38.24 22.53 -49.92
N LEU A 732 -37.39 22.89 -48.96
CA LEU A 732 -37.20 24.26 -48.50
C LEU A 732 -35.80 24.74 -48.87
N VAL A 733 -35.69 25.88 -49.55
CA VAL A 733 -34.41 26.54 -49.79
C VAL A 733 -34.16 27.59 -48.71
N VAL A 734 -32.98 27.53 -48.10
CA VAL A 734 -32.54 28.44 -47.02
C VAL A 734 -31.07 28.82 -47.22
N LYS A 735 -30.59 29.85 -46.51
CA LYS A 735 -29.16 30.16 -46.42
C LYS A 735 -28.38 29.02 -45.76
N GLN A 736 -27.11 28.83 -46.13
CA GLN A 736 -26.26 27.78 -45.55
C GLN A 736 -26.12 27.87 -44.02
N SER A 737 -26.16 29.09 -43.47
CA SER A 737 -26.09 29.36 -42.02
C SER A 737 -27.31 28.90 -41.23
N VAL A 738 -28.45 28.68 -41.87
CA VAL A 738 -29.66 28.18 -41.21
C VAL A 738 -29.48 26.69 -40.89
N SER A 739 -29.59 26.33 -39.62
CA SER A 739 -29.47 24.93 -39.20
C SER A 739 -30.74 24.15 -39.55
N ALA A 740 -30.59 22.85 -39.86
CA ALA A 740 -31.75 21.97 -40.07
C ALA A 740 -32.61 21.87 -38.79
N GLN A 741 -31.98 21.89 -37.61
CA GLN A 741 -32.68 21.85 -36.33
C GLN A 741 -33.58 23.08 -36.14
N SER A 742 -33.15 24.28 -36.58
CA SER A 742 -33.98 25.49 -36.49
C SER A 742 -35.28 25.36 -37.29
N LEU A 743 -35.23 24.72 -38.48
CA LEU A 743 -36.42 24.45 -39.28
C LEU A 743 -37.32 23.40 -38.61
N LEU A 744 -36.73 22.32 -38.09
CA LEU A 744 -37.46 21.28 -37.36
C LEU A 744 -38.14 21.85 -36.11
N ASP A 745 -37.46 22.68 -35.33
CA ASP A 745 -38.01 23.33 -34.14
C ASP A 745 -39.16 24.28 -34.48
N VAL A 746 -39.04 25.04 -35.57
CA VAL A 746 -40.11 25.91 -36.05
C VAL A 746 -41.32 25.10 -36.50
N MET A 747 -41.12 24.05 -37.30
CA MET A 747 -42.22 23.19 -37.74
C MET A 747 -42.87 22.42 -36.58
N ALA A 748 -42.08 21.98 -35.60
CA ALA A 748 -42.57 21.33 -34.39
C ALA A 748 -43.38 22.29 -33.49
N ALA A 749 -42.97 23.56 -33.38
CA ALA A 749 -43.72 24.57 -32.64
C ALA A 749 -45.01 24.99 -33.33
N SER A 750 -45.08 24.87 -34.65
CA SER A 750 -46.26 25.15 -35.49
C SER A 750 -47.05 23.89 -35.85
N LYS A 751 -46.75 22.78 -35.17
CA LYS A 751 -47.34 21.46 -35.42
C LYS A 751 -48.84 21.45 -35.14
N GLN A 752 -49.63 21.19 -36.17
CA GLN A 752 -51.07 20.94 -36.06
C GLN A 752 -51.32 19.51 -35.54
N ASN A 753 -52.50 19.26 -34.96
CA ASN A 753 -52.85 17.98 -34.30
C ASN A 753 -52.61 16.73 -35.17
N PHE A 754 -52.67 16.85 -36.50
CA PHE A 754 -52.52 15.72 -37.42
C PHE A 754 -51.08 15.37 -37.74
N VAL A 755 -50.12 16.27 -37.53
CA VAL A 755 -48.71 15.96 -37.79
C VAL A 755 -48.24 14.96 -36.75
N ARG A 756 -47.66 13.84 -37.19
CA ARG A 756 -47.04 12.84 -36.30
C ARG A 756 -45.54 13.01 -36.25
N ASN A 757 -44.91 13.07 -37.41
CA ASN A 757 -43.46 13.13 -37.53
C ASN A 757 -43.03 14.09 -38.65
N ILE A 758 -41.85 14.70 -38.49
CA ILE A 758 -41.21 15.55 -39.49
C ILE A 758 -39.73 15.17 -39.53
N GLU A 759 -39.28 14.63 -40.67
CA GLU A 759 -37.93 14.09 -40.81
C GLU A 759 -37.21 14.74 -41.99
N LEU A 760 -35.97 15.17 -41.77
CA LEU A 760 -35.08 15.55 -42.87
C LEU A 760 -34.60 14.28 -43.57
N PHE A 761 -34.75 14.19 -44.89
CA PHE A 761 -34.27 13.03 -45.66
C PHE A 761 -33.27 13.39 -46.77
N ASP A 762 -33.13 14.67 -47.13
CA ASP A 762 -32.15 15.11 -48.13
C ASP A 762 -31.63 16.53 -47.87
N GLU A 763 -30.35 16.74 -48.16
CA GLU A 763 -29.69 18.05 -48.22
C GLU A 763 -29.01 18.20 -49.57
N PHE A 764 -29.52 19.11 -50.40
CA PHE A 764 -28.96 19.42 -51.70
C PHE A 764 -28.22 20.75 -51.68
N LYS A 765 -26.95 20.73 -52.05
CA LYS A 765 -26.14 21.93 -52.31
C LYS A 765 -25.96 22.11 -53.81
N PRO A 766 -26.15 23.33 -54.36
CA PRO A 766 -25.95 23.57 -55.78
C PRO A 766 -24.46 23.43 -56.14
N LYS A 767 -24.16 22.93 -57.35
CA LYS A 767 -22.81 23.03 -57.90
C LYS A 767 -22.51 24.50 -58.20
N ALA A 768 -21.30 24.95 -57.90
CA ALA A 768 -20.86 26.32 -58.15
C ALA A 768 -21.16 26.73 -59.61
N GLY A 769 -21.88 27.84 -59.81
CA GLY A 769 -22.27 28.35 -61.12
C GLY A 769 -23.59 27.81 -61.69
N SER A 770 -24.39 27.07 -60.91
CA SER A 770 -25.76 26.69 -61.29
C SER A 770 -26.72 27.88 -61.21
N THR A 771 -27.69 27.98 -62.13
CA THR A 771 -28.71 29.04 -62.14
C THR A 771 -29.93 28.75 -61.25
N SER A 772 -30.02 27.54 -60.68
CA SER A 772 -31.21 27.08 -59.95
C SER A 772 -31.33 27.60 -58.50
N MET A 773 -30.20 27.92 -57.84
CA MET A 773 -30.11 28.44 -56.47
C MET A 773 -28.82 29.24 -56.31
N ALA A 774 -28.78 30.20 -55.37
CA ALA A 774 -27.56 30.95 -55.10
C ALA A 774 -26.49 30.08 -54.41
N ASP A 775 -25.21 30.42 -54.57
CA ASP A 775 -24.09 29.66 -53.99
C ASP A 775 -24.14 29.60 -52.43
N ASP A 776 -24.77 30.57 -51.79
CA ASP A 776 -24.96 30.64 -50.34
C ASP A 776 -26.28 30.01 -49.85
N GLU A 777 -27.00 29.32 -50.73
CA GLU A 777 -28.23 28.59 -50.44
C GLU A 777 -28.03 27.07 -50.41
N LYS A 778 -28.88 26.39 -49.65
CA LYS A 778 -29.04 24.93 -49.65
C LYS A 778 -30.52 24.59 -49.65
N SER A 779 -30.86 23.44 -50.22
CA SER A 779 -32.22 22.90 -50.20
C SER A 779 -32.28 21.73 -49.23
N LEU A 780 -33.25 21.76 -48.31
CA LEU A 780 -33.51 20.72 -47.33
C LEU A 780 -34.89 20.11 -47.60
N ALA A 781 -34.94 18.79 -47.76
CA ALA A 781 -36.18 18.08 -48.02
C ALA A 781 -36.68 17.37 -46.75
N PHE A 782 -37.89 17.70 -46.34
CA PHE A 782 -38.53 17.16 -45.14
C PHE A 782 -39.72 16.29 -45.52
N ARG A 783 -39.88 15.16 -44.84
CA ARG A 783 -41.07 14.31 -44.91
C ARG A 783 -41.96 14.58 -43.71
N VAL A 784 -43.17 15.04 -43.97
CA VAL A 784 -44.20 15.25 -42.95
C VAL A 784 -45.17 14.08 -42.99
N THR A 785 -45.26 13.33 -41.90
CA THR A 785 -46.24 12.25 -41.72
C THR A 785 -47.44 12.79 -40.97
N LEU A 786 -48.63 12.66 -41.56
CA LEU A 786 -49.91 13.15 -41.08
C LEU A 786 -50.83 11.97 -40.74
N LEU A 787 -51.51 12.01 -39.60
CA LEU A 787 -52.45 10.98 -39.16
C LEU A 787 -53.49 11.55 -38.21
N ASN A 788 -54.76 11.45 -38.59
CA ASN A 788 -55.88 11.66 -37.70
C ASN A 788 -56.29 10.29 -37.10
N PRO A 789 -56.33 10.13 -35.76
CA PRO A 789 -56.69 8.86 -35.14
C PRO A 789 -58.19 8.55 -35.20
N ASN A 790 -59.04 9.51 -35.61
CA ASN A 790 -60.49 9.38 -35.59
C ASN A 790 -61.12 9.18 -36.98
N GLU A 791 -60.43 9.58 -38.05
CA GLU A 791 -60.91 9.47 -39.43
C GLU A 791 -59.77 9.53 -40.45
N THR A 792 -60.06 9.17 -41.70
CA THR A 792 -59.10 9.31 -42.80
C THR A 792 -59.00 10.77 -43.23
N LEU A 793 -57.78 11.32 -43.26
CA LEU A 793 -57.50 12.68 -43.70
C LEU A 793 -57.87 12.90 -45.17
N GLN A 794 -58.52 14.02 -45.47
CA GLN A 794 -58.86 14.46 -46.82
C GLN A 794 -57.88 15.55 -47.30
N ASP A 795 -57.72 15.71 -48.62
CA ASP A 795 -56.76 16.65 -49.22
C ASP A 795 -56.85 18.09 -48.67
N PRO A 796 -58.04 18.71 -48.48
CA PRO A 796 -58.12 20.06 -47.94
C PRO A 796 -57.54 20.21 -46.52
N GLN A 797 -57.64 19.17 -45.69
CA GLN A 797 -57.06 19.15 -44.34
C GLN A 797 -55.53 19.02 -44.40
N ILE A 798 -55.04 18.18 -45.32
CA ILE A 798 -53.61 17.97 -45.54
C ILE A 798 -52.95 19.26 -46.02
N ASP A 799 -53.51 19.90 -47.06
CA ASP A 799 -52.97 21.12 -47.65
C ASP A 799 -52.94 22.28 -46.65
N ALA A 800 -53.97 22.40 -45.82
CA ALA A 800 -54.02 23.42 -44.76
C ALA A 800 -52.88 23.26 -43.74
N VAL A 801 -52.56 22.02 -43.35
CA VAL A 801 -51.44 21.74 -42.44
C VAL A 801 -50.10 22.06 -43.11
N MET A 802 -49.91 21.64 -44.35
CA MET A 802 -48.67 21.90 -45.09
C MET A 802 -48.44 23.40 -45.33
N ALA A 803 -49.49 24.14 -45.69
CA ALA A 803 -49.43 25.60 -45.86
C ALA A 803 -49.09 26.31 -44.54
N ALA A 804 -49.63 25.85 -43.41
CA ALA A 804 -49.31 26.41 -42.10
C ALA A 804 -47.84 26.19 -41.69
N LEU A 805 -47.32 24.98 -41.96
CA LEU A 805 -45.89 24.68 -41.72
C LEU A 805 -44.99 25.53 -42.61
N LEU A 806 -45.31 25.65 -43.91
CA LEU A 806 -44.57 26.48 -44.85
C LEU A 806 -44.55 27.95 -44.42
N ALA A 807 -45.71 28.53 -44.10
CA ALA A 807 -45.80 29.92 -43.64
C ALA A 807 -44.98 30.18 -42.36
N ALA A 808 -44.89 29.19 -41.46
CA ALA A 808 -44.10 29.31 -40.25
C ALA A 808 -42.58 29.38 -40.53
N VAL A 809 -42.07 28.51 -41.42
CA VAL A 809 -40.64 28.49 -41.79
C VAL A 809 -40.27 29.66 -42.71
N GLU A 810 -41.17 30.12 -43.58
CA GLU A 810 -41.00 31.36 -44.34
C GLU A 810 -40.81 32.55 -43.40
N LYS A 811 -41.70 32.68 -42.41
CA LYS A 811 -41.67 33.81 -41.46
C LYS A 811 -40.46 33.79 -40.53
N LYS A 812 -40.09 32.62 -39.99
CA LYS A 812 -39.08 32.53 -38.92
C LYS A 812 -37.68 32.18 -39.41
N CYS A 813 -37.55 31.52 -40.56
CA CYS A 813 -36.28 31.04 -41.08
C CYS A 813 -35.94 31.62 -42.46
N ALA A 814 -36.78 32.50 -43.01
CA ALA A 814 -36.65 33.01 -44.38
C ALA A 814 -36.50 31.88 -45.42
N ALA A 815 -37.16 30.74 -45.17
CA ALA A 815 -37.20 29.64 -46.10
C ALA A 815 -38.09 29.98 -47.30
N ARG A 816 -37.81 29.40 -48.46
CA ARG A 816 -38.68 29.46 -49.64
C ARG A 816 -38.98 28.06 -50.14
N LEU A 817 -40.22 27.79 -50.55
CA LEU A 817 -40.54 26.53 -51.22
C LEU A 817 -39.74 26.43 -52.53
N ARG A 818 -39.18 25.24 -52.79
CA ARG A 818 -38.39 24.99 -54.00
C ARG A 818 -39.26 24.75 -55.23
#